data_AF-A0A7C4VVA5-F1
#
_entry.id   AF-A0A7C4VVA5-F1
#
_cell.length_a   1.000
_cell.length_b   1.000
_cell.length_c   1.000
_cell.angle_alpha   90.00
_cell.angle_beta   90.00
_cell.angle_gamma   90.00
#
_symmetry.space_group_name_H-M   'P 1'
#
loop_
_entity.id
_entity.type
_entity.pdbx_description
1 polymer ?
#
loop_
_entity_poly.entity_id
_entity_poly.type
_entity_poly.pdbx_seq_one_letter_code
_entity_poly.pdbx_strand_id
1 'polypeptide(L)'
;MSKRAVSGIMLILFLTGVLSLAFNIQLAKAESETVRIDNLIITTSDLEAAATRLAQWKNSCGIPSKVLNTTWIYSHYSGVDEPEKIRNCIKDFHSNFLTRYVTIFGDVDKVPIRYAYVPDSHETFVPTDLYYADLDYSWDDNGDGLYADLDNDRVDGVPDVYVGRIPPSLSNTAEDVITKIIEYQQSFDVSEDWVNRVVLAAGMDGDITVTLSEYIYNVVRDKNVVKLYETEGNLTNDALDFEIDRGCIFLNFVGHSGETWLPDIVPDSWILRPIYLGPIVVDYEKYSWQDALDRTNGRKLPVIVTMSCLSAKVDWTSPLGTGECLGEYFVMNPNGGSIAYFGSTGIAWGSSSPYGLMPELNRRIYEAFYSGRTRLGDMWGVALTEYVQGHTLNGRYGEYYLDEKTVMEFILLGDPTLRIYGGPETLKVPEEYVTIQGAINSAYSGDVIEVANGNYHEHVVINKTVSLIGESRYGTVIIGDGTGTVVYVLANNVNITGFAIVSGSIGIKTDWRYGQNVNIVGNIIDHNTIGVQLYEVYNSTFTDNQVSNNNNCGILLINNFPSFSNNTIINNVIWHNGYGIWMDNSDGNTIYHNNFINNTQQVRIDWGNNTFDNGYPSGGNYWSDYTGTDVKCGPSQDFPGSDFIGDTPYIIDTNNRDRYPLMYSYGSSPPPTYNLTIMATVGGTTNPPAGTYSYTANQTVQVTAIPDTGYLFGYWELDGINVGSANPYSVLMDKDHALKAIFTVIPPPLSASISPLSASLLVGQSVMFSSIVSGGYPPYGYQWYLNGSLVSEATSSIWTFTPLTAGTYKVYLNVTDNSGNVAISDTATITVAPQLAVSISPMSVSILVGQQVTFTSTTSGGYPPYTYQWYLNGNPVSGATSETWTFTPSTSGIFYVYLKVTDSKGNTAQSDTARIIVSTVPVGGYSIPIQLPTTTKPVTLHIALLTILTALFVTIKQKTRRKHRQ
;
A
#
# COMPACT_ATOMS: atom_id res chain seq x y z
N MET A 1 -36.75 -14.84 -35.23
CA MET A 1 -35.35 -15.17 -34.85
C MET A 1 -35.18 -14.84 -33.36
N SER A 2 -34.37 -15.60 -32.61
CA SER A 2 -34.47 -15.66 -31.14
C SER A 2 -33.48 -14.76 -30.39
N LYS A 3 -33.83 -14.42 -29.13
CA LYS A 3 -32.99 -13.60 -28.22
C LYS A 3 -31.57 -14.17 -27.99
N ARG A 4 -31.33 -15.46 -28.24
CA ARG A 4 -30.00 -16.10 -28.09
C ARG A 4 -28.93 -15.50 -29.02
N ALA A 5 -29.30 -15.01 -30.20
CA ALA A 5 -28.33 -14.43 -31.14
C ALA A 5 -27.70 -13.12 -30.63
N VAL A 6 -28.48 -12.28 -29.94
CA VAL A 6 -28.01 -10.97 -29.46
C VAL A 6 -27.08 -11.12 -28.27
N SER A 7 -27.40 -12.01 -27.32
CA SER A 7 -26.51 -12.31 -26.19
C SER A 7 -25.17 -12.92 -26.62
N GLY A 8 -25.16 -13.79 -27.63
CA GLY A 8 -23.90 -14.36 -28.15
C GLY A 8 -22.97 -13.31 -28.74
N ILE A 9 -23.51 -12.37 -29.53
CA ILE A 9 -22.70 -11.30 -30.16
C ILE A 9 -22.18 -10.31 -29.12
N MET A 10 -22.99 -9.95 -28.11
CA MET A 10 -22.52 -9.13 -26.98
C MET A 10 -21.41 -9.83 -26.18
N LEU A 11 -21.57 -11.12 -25.87
CA LEU A 11 -20.57 -11.89 -25.12
C LEU A 11 -19.24 -12.00 -25.89
N ILE A 12 -19.29 -12.24 -27.21
CA ILE A 12 -18.10 -12.28 -28.07
C ILE A 12 -17.42 -10.90 -28.17
N LEU A 13 -18.18 -9.81 -28.25
CA LEU A 13 -17.61 -8.45 -28.25
C LEU A 13 -17.01 -8.06 -26.89
N PHE A 14 -17.55 -8.56 -25.78
CA PHE A 14 -16.97 -8.36 -24.45
C PHE A 14 -15.69 -9.19 -24.27
N LEU A 15 -15.72 -10.48 -24.65
CA LEU A 15 -14.54 -11.35 -24.64
C LEU A 15 -13.42 -10.83 -25.55
N THR A 16 -13.71 -10.41 -26.78
CA THR A 16 -12.69 -9.85 -27.68
C THR A 16 -12.18 -8.48 -27.22
N GLY A 17 -13.01 -7.66 -26.56
CA GLY A 17 -12.56 -6.43 -25.90
C GLY A 17 -11.64 -6.68 -24.70
N VAL A 18 -11.98 -7.66 -23.84
CA VAL A 18 -11.16 -8.04 -22.68
C VAL A 18 -9.89 -8.75 -23.10
N LEU A 19 -9.94 -9.67 -24.08
CA LEU A 19 -8.72 -10.25 -24.66
C LEU A 19 -7.87 -9.18 -25.35
N SER A 20 -8.46 -8.23 -26.09
CA SER A 20 -7.67 -7.15 -26.71
C SER A 20 -7.01 -6.25 -25.68
N LEU A 21 -7.66 -5.99 -24.54
CA LEU A 21 -7.06 -5.19 -23.47
C LEU A 21 -6.00 -5.97 -22.71
N ALA A 22 -6.25 -7.24 -22.38
CA ALA A 22 -5.27 -8.12 -21.75
C ALA A 22 -4.05 -8.34 -22.65
N PHE A 23 -4.25 -8.64 -23.94
CA PHE A 23 -3.18 -8.84 -24.93
C PHE A 23 -2.40 -7.54 -25.18
N ASN A 24 -3.05 -6.37 -25.20
CA ASN A 24 -2.33 -5.09 -25.30
C ASN A 24 -1.60 -4.71 -24.01
N ILE A 25 -2.07 -5.11 -22.82
CA ILE A 25 -1.34 -4.95 -21.56
C ILE A 25 -0.16 -5.95 -21.50
N GLN A 26 -0.34 -7.16 -22.04
CA GLN A 26 0.68 -8.20 -22.07
C GLN A 26 1.76 -7.90 -23.13
N LEU A 27 1.40 -7.28 -24.26
CA LEU A 27 2.37 -6.63 -25.16
C LEU A 27 3.03 -5.43 -24.47
N ALA A 28 2.27 -4.48 -23.91
CA ALA A 28 2.87 -3.30 -23.27
C ALA A 28 3.80 -3.63 -22.09
N LYS A 29 3.60 -4.78 -21.42
CA LYS A 29 4.55 -5.30 -20.41
C LYS A 29 5.75 -6.01 -21.04
N ALA A 30 5.55 -6.80 -22.11
CA ALA A 30 6.66 -7.39 -22.88
C ALA A 30 7.47 -6.33 -23.67
N GLU A 31 6.90 -5.16 -23.94
CA GLU A 31 7.54 -3.98 -24.53
C GLU A 31 8.19 -3.06 -23.47
N SER A 32 8.03 -3.34 -22.17
CA SER A 32 8.65 -2.59 -21.06
C SER A 32 9.69 -3.37 -20.25
N GLU A 33 9.93 -4.64 -20.57
CA GLU A 33 11.04 -5.43 -20.03
C GLU A 33 12.12 -5.54 -21.12
N THR A 34 13.10 -4.63 -21.10
CA THR A 34 14.31 -4.73 -21.95
C THR A 34 14.99 -6.06 -21.66
N VAL A 35 15.23 -6.87 -22.69
CA VAL A 35 15.85 -8.20 -22.55
C VAL A 35 17.29 -8.04 -22.06
N ARG A 36 17.48 -8.13 -20.74
CA ARG A 36 18.79 -8.00 -20.08
C ARG A 36 19.74 -9.09 -20.58
N ILE A 37 20.96 -8.71 -20.93
CA ILE A 37 22.05 -9.60 -21.31
C ILE A 37 23.30 -9.06 -20.62
N ASP A 38 23.56 -9.51 -19.39
CA ASP A 38 24.68 -9.02 -18.57
C ASP A 38 26.04 -9.39 -19.16
N ASN A 39 26.15 -10.60 -19.73
CA ASN A 39 27.38 -11.13 -20.31
C ASN A 39 27.23 -11.49 -21.79
N LEU A 40 28.07 -10.86 -22.62
CA LEU A 40 28.19 -11.19 -24.04
C LEU A 40 29.40 -12.09 -24.27
N ILE A 41 29.16 -13.32 -24.70
CA ILE A 41 30.22 -14.30 -24.99
C ILE A 41 30.49 -14.30 -26.50
N ILE A 42 31.67 -13.83 -26.92
CA ILE A 42 32.03 -13.69 -28.34
C ILE A 42 33.02 -14.81 -28.71
N THR A 43 32.72 -15.57 -29.77
CA THR A 43 33.44 -16.81 -30.09
C THR A 43 33.34 -17.24 -31.55
N THR A 44 34.05 -18.30 -31.94
CA THR A 44 34.02 -18.92 -33.28
C THR A 44 33.19 -20.21 -33.32
N SER A 45 32.81 -20.63 -34.54
CA SER A 45 31.95 -21.80 -34.78
C SER A 45 32.49 -23.14 -34.26
N ASP A 46 33.81 -23.27 -34.10
CA ASP A 46 34.50 -24.44 -33.56
C ASP A 46 34.50 -24.48 -32.02
N LEU A 47 34.25 -23.35 -31.36
CA LEU A 47 34.18 -23.21 -29.90
C LEU A 47 32.77 -22.96 -29.36
N GLU A 48 31.81 -22.63 -30.23
CA GLU A 48 30.44 -22.23 -29.90
C GLU A 48 29.70 -23.22 -28.97
N ALA A 49 30.04 -24.52 -29.02
CA ALA A 49 29.49 -25.53 -28.12
C ALA A 49 29.90 -25.30 -26.64
N ALA A 50 31.19 -25.11 -26.38
CA ALA A 50 31.71 -24.85 -25.04
C ALA A 50 31.27 -23.46 -24.53
N ALA A 51 31.28 -22.45 -25.39
CA ALA A 51 30.72 -21.13 -25.09
C ALA A 51 29.22 -21.20 -24.73
N THR A 52 28.45 -22.04 -25.43
CA THR A 52 27.03 -22.28 -25.13
C THR A 52 26.85 -23.00 -23.79
N ARG A 53 27.70 -23.97 -23.45
CA ARG A 53 27.71 -24.63 -22.13
C ARG A 53 28.02 -23.63 -21.00
N LEU A 54 28.99 -22.72 -21.20
CA LEU A 54 29.26 -21.63 -20.26
C LEU A 54 28.05 -20.69 -20.13
N ALA A 55 27.46 -20.25 -21.24
CA ALA A 55 26.27 -19.41 -21.22
C ALA A 55 25.11 -20.10 -20.49
N GLN A 56 24.87 -21.40 -20.69
CA GLN A 56 23.85 -22.16 -19.98
C GLN A 56 24.10 -22.20 -18.47
N TRP A 57 25.35 -22.40 -18.03
CA TRP A 57 25.72 -22.31 -16.62
C TRP A 57 25.51 -20.90 -16.05
N LYS A 58 25.93 -19.84 -16.74
CA LYS A 58 25.75 -18.47 -16.26
C LYS A 58 24.29 -18.03 -16.21
N ASN A 59 23.48 -18.44 -17.18
CA ASN A 59 22.02 -18.29 -17.13
C ASN A 59 21.39 -19.06 -15.95
N SER A 60 21.85 -20.28 -15.63
CA SER A 60 21.37 -21.00 -14.44
C SER A 60 21.87 -20.39 -13.12
N CYS A 61 23.00 -19.68 -13.16
CA CYS A 61 23.51 -18.80 -12.10
C CYS A 61 22.81 -17.42 -12.04
N GLY A 62 21.74 -17.17 -12.82
CA GLY A 62 20.98 -15.91 -12.77
C GLY A 62 21.66 -14.73 -13.47
N ILE A 63 22.70 -14.98 -14.27
CA ILE A 63 23.45 -13.99 -15.04
C ILE A 63 23.12 -14.17 -16.53
N PRO A 64 22.10 -13.46 -17.07
CA PRO A 64 21.74 -13.45 -18.49
C PRO A 64 22.96 -13.39 -19.42
N SER A 65 23.19 -14.51 -20.11
CA SER A 65 24.40 -14.71 -20.92
C SER A 65 24.04 -15.16 -22.33
N LYS A 66 24.60 -14.50 -23.34
CA LYS A 66 24.33 -14.81 -24.76
C LYS A 66 25.63 -15.02 -25.52
N VAL A 67 25.68 -16.08 -26.33
CA VAL A 67 26.77 -16.34 -27.27
C VAL A 67 26.52 -15.62 -28.58
N LEU A 68 27.55 -15.02 -29.17
CA LEU A 68 27.60 -14.54 -30.55
C LEU A 68 28.78 -15.15 -31.29
N ASN A 69 28.51 -15.63 -32.49
CA ASN A 69 29.51 -16.13 -33.43
C ASN A 69 30.16 -14.96 -34.19
N THR A 70 31.49 -14.89 -34.28
CA THR A 70 32.21 -13.84 -35.03
C THR A 70 31.76 -13.74 -36.49
N THR A 71 31.48 -14.86 -37.17
CA THR A 71 30.92 -14.89 -38.54
C THR A 71 29.59 -14.13 -38.66
N TRP A 72 28.76 -14.20 -37.60
CA TRP A 72 27.50 -13.45 -37.54
C TRP A 72 27.78 -11.96 -37.30
N ILE A 73 28.64 -11.62 -36.34
CA ILE A 73 29.05 -10.23 -36.07
C ILE A 73 29.60 -9.56 -37.34
N TYR A 74 30.53 -10.22 -38.04
CA TYR A 74 31.23 -9.69 -39.21
C TYR A 74 30.33 -9.40 -40.41
N SER A 75 29.13 -9.99 -40.43
CA SER A 75 28.10 -9.85 -41.47
C SER A 75 26.93 -8.95 -41.07
N HIS A 76 26.82 -8.57 -39.79
CA HIS A 76 25.75 -7.71 -39.26
C HIS A 76 26.24 -6.32 -38.80
N TYR A 77 27.52 -6.19 -38.44
CA TYR A 77 28.14 -4.94 -38.02
C TYR A 77 29.11 -4.37 -39.05
N SER A 78 29.15 -3.04 -39.13
CA SER A 78 30.14 -2.27 -39.88
C SER A 78 31.35 -1.92 -39.02
N GLY A 79 32.49 -1.82 -39.68
CA GLY A 79 33.79 -1.41 -39.15
C GLY A 79 34.84 -1.54 -40.26
N VAL A 80 35.97 -0.87 -40.10
CA VAL A 80 37.14 -0.91 -41.01
C VAL A 80 37.70 -2.34 -41.07
N ASP A 81 37.75 -3.03 -39.92
CA ASP A 81 38.28 -4.39 -39.77
C ASP A 81 37.41 -5.26 -38.84
N GLU A 82 37.93 -6.42 -38.44
CA GLU A 82 37.22 -7.40 -37.60
C GLU A 82 37.09 -6.96 -36.12
N PRO A 83 38.15 -6.49 -35.43
CA PRO A 83 38.01 -5.95 -34.08
C PRO A 83 37.07 -4.75 -33.99
N GLU A 84 37.04 -3.81 -34.95
CA GLU A 84 36.10 -2.68 -34.87
C GLU A 84 34.65 -3.16 -34.98
N LYS A 85 34.35 -4.18 -35.78
CA LYS A 85 33.00 -4.80 -35.84
C LYS A 85 32.62 -5.48 -34.53
N ILE A 86 33.58 -6.12 -33.85
CA ILE A 86 33.37 -6.71 -32.51
C ILE A 86 33.08 -5.58 -31.50
N ARG A 87 33.91 -4.53 -31.46
CA ARG A 87 33.68 -3.35 -30.60
C ARG A 87 32.32 -2.72 -30.85
N ASN A 88 31.94 -2.49 -32.11
CA ASN A 88 30.65 -1.91 -32.48
C ASN A 88 29.45 -2.82 -32.11
N CYS A 89 29.63 -4.15 -32.12
CA CYS A 89 28.63 -5.07 -31.57
C CYS A 89 28.50 -4.96 -30.05
N ILE A 90 29.61 -4.75 -29.34
CA ILE A 90 29.60 -4.52 -27.89
C ILE A 90 28.90 -3.19 -27.55
N LYS A 91 29.17 -2.11 -28.33
CA LYS A 91 28.48 -0.80 -28.18
C LYS A 91 26.96 -0.92 -28.30
N ASP A 92 26.46 -1.68 -29.28
CA ASP A 92 25.02 -1.95 -29.43
C ASP A 92 24.44 -2.71 -28.22
N PHE A 93 25.16 -3.72 -27.74
CA PHE A 93 24.71 -4.58 -26.65
C PHE A 93 24.71 -3.89 -25.27
N HIS A 94 25.74 -3.11 -24.98
CA HIS A 94 25.78 -2.25 -23.80
C HIS A 94 24.57 -1.29 -23.81
N SER A 95 24.35 -0.61 -24.95
CA SER A 95 23.29 0.39 -25.11
C SER A 95 21.86 -0.17 -25.04
N ASN A 96 21.61 -1.35 -25.61
CA ASN A 96 20.24 -1.88 -25.79
C ASN A 96 19.86 -3.02 -24.83
N PHE A 97 20.84 -3.74 -24.27
CA PHE A 97 20.61 -4.94 -23.43
C PHE A 97 21.27 -4.86 -22.05
N LEU A 98 21.86 -3.71 -21.68
CA LEU A 98 22.54 -3.45 -20.41
C LEU A 98 23.75 -4.37 -20.16
N THR A 99 24.45 -4.77 -21.22
CA THR A 99 25.65 -5.60 -21.12
C THR A 99 26.76 -4.89 -20.35
N ARG A 100 27.23 -5.56 -19.28
CA ARG A 100 28.31 -5.09 -18.39
C ARG A 100 29.58 -5.92 -18.52
N TYR A 101 29.47 -7.18 -18.92
CA TYR A 101 30.60 -8.10 -19.07
C TYR A 101 30.72 -8.58 -20.50
N VAL A 102 31.94 -8.73 -20.98
CA VAL A 102 32.24 -9.34 -22.29
C VAL A 102 33.24 -10.46 -22.08
N THR A 103 32.80 -11.69 -22.31
CA THR A 103 33.69 -12.86 -22.31
C THR A 103 34.20 -13.07 -23.73
N ILE A 104 35.47 -12.74 -23.99
CA ILE A 104 36.12 -13.14 -25.24
C ILE A 104 36.48 -14.62 -25.11
N PHE A 105 35.76 -15.50 -25.82
CA PHE A 105 35.92 -16.95 -25.72
C PHE A 105 36.64 -17.48 -26.96
N GLY A 106 37.96 -17.41 -26.90
CA GLY A 106 38.88 -17.77 -27.97
C GLY A 106 40.24 -17.09 -27.80
N ASP A 107 41.27 -17.84 -28.21
CA ASP A 107 42.62 -17.34 -28.50
C ASP A 107 42.58 -16.26 -29.61
N VAL A 108 43.66 -15.53 -29.84
CA VAL A 108 43.75 -14.48 -30.88
C VAL A 108 43.61 -15.04 -32.31
N ASP A 109 43.82 -16.35 -32.53
CA ASP A 109 43.51 -17.03 -33.79
C ASP A 109 41.99 -17.19 -34.03
N LYS A 110 41.17 -17.08 -32.97
CA LYS A 110 39.70 -17.20 -33.02
C LYS A 110 39.01 -15.85 -32.98
N VAL A 111 39.34 -15.06 -31.96
CA VAL A 111 38.72 -13.76 -31.71
C VAL A 111 39.86 -12.74 -31.60
N PRO A 112 40.08 -11.93 -32.65
CA PRO A 112 41.28 -11.11 -32.76
C PRO A 112 41.38 -10.10 -31.61
N ILE A 113 42.59 -9.60 -31.38
CA ILE A 113 42.88 -8.55 -30.40
C ILE A 113 43.25 -7.26 -31.13
N ARG A 114 43.05 -6.09 -30.51
CA ARG A 114 43.53 -4.80 -31.06
C ARG A 114 44.99 -4.60 -30.66
N TYR A 115 45.76 -3.94 -31.51
CA TYR A 115 47.10 -3.45 -31.19
C TYR A 115 47.04 -1.93 -31.00
N ALA A 116 47.50 -1.44 -29.86
CA ALA A 116 47.57 -0.01 -29.55
C ALA A 116 48.97 0.55 -29.83
N TYR A 117 49.05 1.74 -30.43
CA TYR A 117 50.27 2.47 -30.76
C TYR A 117 50.78 3.30 -29.57
N VAL A 118 51.28 2.59 -28.56
CA VAL A 118 51.90 3.17 -27.35
C VAL A 118 53.39 2.82 -27.29
N PRO A 119 54.24 3.47 -28.12
CA PRO A 119 55.65 3.12 -28.25
C PRO A 119 56.49 3.45 -27.02
N ASP A 120 57.47 2.60 -26.74
CA ASP A 120 58.53 2.81 -25.74
C ASP A 120 59.94 2.56 -26.32
N SER A 121 60.93 2.28 -25.47
CA SER A 121 62.31 2.01 -25.88
C SER A 121 62.56 0.57 -26.39
N HIS A 122 61.54 -0.29 -26.40
CA HIS A 122 61.63 -1.72 -26.70
C HIS A 122 60.61 -2.17 -27.76
N GLU A 123 59.37 -1.69 -27.69
CA GLU A 123 58.28 -2.06 -28.59
C GLU A 123 57.45 -0.84 -29.06
N THR A 124 56.65 -1.03 -30.12
CA THR A 124 55.88 0.03 -30.79
C THR A 124 54.37 -0.18 -30.71
N PHE A 125 53.95 -1.43 -30.54
CA PHE A 125 52.55 -1.83 -30.49
C PHE A 125 52.33 -2.82 -29.36
N VAL A 126 51.21 -2.69 -28.66
CA VAL A 126 50.85 -3.56 -27.54
C VAL A 126 49.48 -4.21 -27.82
N PRO A 127 49.33 -5.55 -27.70
CA PRO A 127 48.02 -6.21 -27.80
C PRO A 127 47.14 -5.80 -26.61
N THR A 128 45.88 -5.46 -26.87
CA THR A 128 44.95 -5.06 -25.81
C THR A 128 43.51 -5.47 -26.07
N ASP A 129 42.88 -6.01 -25.02
CA ASP A 129 41.42 -6.20 -24.94
C ASP A 129 40.71 -4.98 -24.33
N LEU A 130 41.43 -3.95 -23.87
CA LEU A 130 40.84 -2.67 -23.41
C LEU A 130 40.06 -1.97 -24.52
N TYR A 131 40.46 -2.15 -25.79
CA TYR A 131 39.70 -1.69 -26.95
C TYR A 131 38.27 -2.27 -27.04
N TYR A 132 38.00 -3.42 -26.42
CA TYR A 132 36.65 -3.99 -26.31
C TYR A 132 35.89 -3.55 -25.05
N ALA A 133 36.55 -2.80 -24.16
CA ALA A 133 36.10 -2.46 -22.82
C ALA A 133 35.79 -0.95 -22.69
N ASP A 134 36.75 -0.11 -23.08
CA ASP A 134 36.54 1.29 -23.47
C ASP A 134 35.68 1.27 -24.74
N LEU A 135 34.53 1.94 -24.71
CA LEU A 135 33.59 2.04 -25.82
C LEU A 135 33.49 3.48 -26.36
N ASP A 136 34.31 4.41 -25.89
CA ASP A 136 34.28 5.80 -26.31
C ASP A 136 35.21 6.08 -27.51
N TYR A 137 34.93 7.16 -28.25
CA TYR A 137 35.65 7.53 -29.48
C TYR A 137 35.81 6.38 -30.50
N SER A 138 36.74 6.50 -31.45
CA SER A 138 37.12 5.41 -32.38
C SER A 138 38.37 4.65 -31.94
N TRP A 139 39.27 5.31 -31.18
CA TRP A 139 40.71 4.98 -31.06
C TRP A 139 41.47 5.07 -32.40
N ASP A 140 40.92 5.73 -33.42
CA ASP A 140 41.54 6.05 -34.72
C ASP A 140 40.72 7.24 -35.27
N ASP A 141 40.98 8.42 -34.74
CA ASP A 141 40.24 9.66 -35.06
C ASP A 141 40.77 10.31 -36.34
N ASN A 142 42.04 10.07 -36.67
CA ASN A 142 42.69 10.62 -37.84
C ASN A 142 42.49 9.75 -39.12
N GLY A 143 42.22 8.44 -38.96
CA GLY A 143 41.99 7.49 -40.04
C GLY A 143 43.27 6.92 -40.69
N ASP A 144 44.40 6.90 -39.99
CA ASP A 144 45.67 6.32 -40.46
C ASP A 144 45.93 4.88 -39.99
N GLY A 145 45.18 4.40 -39.00
CA GLY A 145 45.23 3.03 -38.48
C GLY A 145 46.27 2.77 -37.39
N LEU A 146 46.97 3.78 -36.87
CA LEU A 146 47.83 3.70 -35.70
C LEU A 146 47.01 3.80 -34.40
N TYR A 147 46.13 2.82 -34.18
CA TYR A 147 45.10 2.92 -33.13
C TYR A 147 45.66 3.34 -31.76
N ALA A 148 45.06 4.37 -31.16
CA ALA A 148 45.50 5.00 -29.92
C ALA A 148 46.85 5.74 -30.03
N ASP A 149 47.13 6.39 -31.16
CA ASP A 149 48.21 7.38 -31.26
C ASP A 149 47.80 8.64 -30.48
N LEU A 150 48.22 8.74 -29.22
CA LEU A 150 47.83 9.79 -28.28
C LEU A 150 48.24 11.23 -28.69
N ASP A 151 49.02 11.40 -29.76
CA ASP A 151 49.27 12.72 -30.37
C ASP A 151 48.16 13.16 -31.34
N ASN A 152 47.30 12.23 -31.80
CA ASN A 152 46.27 12.46 -32.83
C ASN A 152 44.87 11.93 -32.44
N ASP A 153 44.80 10.86 -31.63
CA ASP A 153 43.59 10.13 -31.25
C ASP A 153 43.11 10.44 -29.84
N ARG A 154 41.81 10.26 -29.60
CA ARG A 154 41.23 10.27 -28.25
C ARG A 154 41.01 8.85 -27.74
N VAL A 155 41.62 8.60 -26.59
CA VAL A 155 41.39 7.46 -25.69
C VAL A 155 41.37 8.03 -24.28
N ASP A 156 40.47 7.56 -23.42
CA ASP A 156 40.57 7.83 -21.97
C ASP A 156 40.91 6.59 -21.14
N GLY A 157 40.79 5.39 -21.72
CA GLY A 157 41.22 4.13 -21.10
C GLY A 157 40.32 3.67 -19.96
N VAL A 158 39.11 4.23 -19.84
CA VAL A 158 38.11 3.83 -18.84
C VAL A 158 37.21 2.71 -19.42
N PRO A 159 37.12 1.53 -18.77
CA PRO A 159 36.20 0.49 -19.23
C PRO A 159 34.71 0.82 -18.98
N ASP A 160 33.93 1.00 -20.04
CA ASP A 160 32.46 1.03 -20.01
C ASP A 160 31.86 -0.36 -19.74
N VAL A 161 32.53 -1.40 -20.24
CA VAL A 161 32.23 -2.81 -19.96
C VAL A 161 33.48 -3.56 -19.54
N TYR A 162 33.31 -4.61 -18.74
CA TYR A 162 34.39 -5.36 -18.14
C TYR A 162 34.69 -6.62 -18.95
N VAL A 163 35.83 -6.61 -19.63
CA VAL A 163 36.27 -7.68 -20.52
C VAL A 163 37.09 -8.72 -19.74
N GLY A 164 36.95 -9.99 -20.11
CA GLY A 164 37.88 -11.04 -19.72
C GLY A 164 38.01 -12.05 -20.86
N ARG A 165 39.25 -12.47 -21.15
CA ARG A 165 39.55 -13.42 -22.23
C ARG A 165 39.75 -14.82 -21.67
N ILE A 166 39.00 -15.79 -22.18
CA ILE A 166 39.25 -17.21 -21.98
C ILE A 166 39.83 -17.70 -23.32
N PRO A 167 41.12 -18.10 -23.42
CA PRO A 167 41.81 -18.19 -24.71
C PRO A 167 42.10 -19.63 -25.23
N PRO A 168 41.12 -20.55 -25.37
CA PRO A 168 41.39 -21.84 -25.99
C PRO A 168 41.40 -21.72 -27.51
N SER A 169 42.48 -22.13 -28.16
CA SER A 169 42.54 -22.31 -29.62
C SER A 169 42.00 -23.68 -30.09
N LEU A 170 41.64 -24.57 -29.15
CA LEU A 170 41.11 -25.92 -29.42
C LEU A 170 39.87 -26.24 -28.57
N SER A 171 38.91 -26.95 -29.16
CA SER A 171 37.61 -27.24 -28.53
C SER A 171 37.65 -28.22 -27.36
N ASN A 172 38.67 -29.09 -27.26
CA ASN A 172 38.88 -29.91 -26.06
C ASN A 172 39.34 -29.04 -24.87
N THR A 173 40.35 -28.20 -25.06
CA THR A 173 40.85 -27.27 -24.04
C THR A 173 39.76 -26.31 -23.58
N ALA A 174 38.89 -25.89 -24.50
CA ALA A 174 37.70 -25.11 -24.19
C ALA A 174 36.75 -25.84 -23.21
N GLU A 175 36.40 -27.10 -23.47
CA GLU A 175 35.54 -27.88 -22.57
C GLU A 175 36.21 -28.19 -21.22
N ASP A 176 37.53 -28.36 -21.18
CA ASP A 176 38.30 -28.54 -19.94
C ASP A 176 38.25 -27.26 -19.07
N VAL A 177 38.46 -26.08 -19.66
CA VAL A 177 38.39 -24.79 -18.96
C VAL A 177 36.96 -24.47 -18.50
N ILE A 178 35.94 -24.73 -19.32
CA ILE A 178 34.53 -24.57 -18.90
C ILE A 178 34.18 -25.54 -17.76
N THR A 179 34.70 -26.76 -17.78
CA THR A 179 34.54 -27.69 -16.65
C THR A 179 35.20 -27.14 -15.39
N LYS A 180 36.43 -26.62 -15.51
CA LYS A 180 37.19 -26.01 -14.40
C LYS A 180 36.44 -24.83 -13.75
N ILE A 181 35.82 -23.95 -14.57
CA ILE A 181 35.01 -22.81 -14.08
C ILE A 181 33.72 -23.28 -13.38
N ILE A 182 33.04 -24.28 -13.94
CA ILE A 182 31.80 -24.82 -13.35
C ILE A 182 32.10 -25.52 -12.02
N GLU A 183 33.12 -26.37 -11.96
CA GLU A 183 33.54 -27.08 -10.75
C GLU A 183 33.95 -26.10 -9.64
N TYR A 184 34.75 -25.06 -9.95
CA TYR A 184 35.15 -24.02 -9.01
C TYR A 184 33.96 -23.30 -8.35
N GLN A 185 32.83 -23.15 -9.05
CA GLN A 185 31.60 -22.57 -8.47
C GLN A 185 30.70 -23.60 -7.76
N GLN A 186 30.77 -24.89 -8.11
CA GLN A 186 29.89 -25.93 -7.59
C GLN A 186 30.43 -26.63 -6.33
N SER A 187 31.74 -26.86 -6.24
CA SER A 187 32.37 -27.61 -5.15
C SER A 187 33.23 -26.75 -4.22
N PHE A 188 32.96 -25.44 -4.15
CA PHE A 188 33.72 -24.51 -3.29
C PHE A 188 33.34 -24.69 -1.82
N ASP A 189 34.26 -25.23 -1.01
CA ASP A 189 34.11 -25.34 0.44
C ASP A 189 34.80 -24.17 1.15
N VAL A 190 33.99 -23.25 1.68
CA VAL A 190 34.44 -22.06 2.43
C VAL A 190 35.15 -22.36 3.76
N SER A 191 35.15 -23.63 4.19
CA SER A 191 35.81 -24.07 5.44
C SER A 191 37.25 -24.54 5.27
N GLU A 192 37.76 -24.65 4.03
CA GLU A 192 39.15 -25.02 3.77
C GLU A 192 40.15 -23.86 3.96
N ASP A 193 41.33 -24.16 4.52
CA ASP A 193 42.44 -23.21 4.76
C ASP A 193 42.81 -22.41 3.49
N TRP A 194 42.83 -23.03 2.31
CA TRP A 194 43.24 -22.40 1.05
C TRP A 194 42.42 -21.16 0.68
N VAL A 195 41.15 -21.13 1.05
CA VAL A 195 40.21 -20.02 0.81
C VAL A 195 40.64 -18.74 1.54
N ASN A 196 41.42 -18.87 2.63
CA ASN A 196 41.95 -17.74 3.38
C ASN A 196 43.48 -17.56 3.19
N ARG A 197 44.11 -18.24 2.21
CA ARG A 197 45.57 -18.16 1.96
C ARG A 197 45.91 -17.23 0.81
N VAL A 198 46.95 -16.41 1.00
CA VAL A 198 47.54 -15.59 -0.06
C VAL A 198 49.04 -15.89 -0.14
N VAL A 199 49.55 -16.13 -1.33
CA VAL A 199 51.00 -16.30 -1.58
C VAL A 199 51.53 -15.01 -2.20
N LEU A 200 52.58 -14.43 -1.62
CA LEU A 200 53.30 -13.28 -2.14
C LEU A 200 54.71 -13.69 -2.55
N ALA A 201 54.95 -13.81 -3.85
CA ALA A 201 56.26 -14.11 -4.41
C ALA A 201 56.92 -12.82 -4.94
N ALA A 202 58.18 -12.55 -4.56
CA ALA A 202 58.92 -11.38 -5.04
C ALA A 202 60.41 -11.69 -5.25
N GLY A 203 60.91 -11.44 -6.46
CA GLY A 203 62.29 -11.75 -6.82
C GLY A 203 62.74 -11.14 -8.14
N MET A 204 64.05 -11.11 -8.33
CA MET A 204 64.78 -10.20 -9.20
C MET A 204 64.66 -8.74 -8.72
N ASP A 205 65.74 -7.97 -8.77
CA ASP A 205 65.90 -6.63 -8.15
C ASP A 205 65.75 -6.54 -6.61
N GLY A 206 65.66 -7.68 -5.90
CA GLY A 206 65.85 -7.78 -4.44
C GLY A 206 64.95 -6.86 -3.60
N ASP A 207 65.56 -5.94 -2.84
CA ASP A 207 64.85 -5.05 -1.91
C ASP A 207 63.70 -4.25 -2.57
N ILE A 208 63.77 -3.98 -3.88
CA ILE A 208 62.75 -3.19 -4.60
C ILE A 208 61.46 -4.02 -4.76
N THR A 209 61.54 -5.21 -5.36
CA THR A 209 60.37 -6.06 -5.60
C THR A 209 59.76 -6.56 -4.29
N VAL A 210 60.59 -6.85 -3.29
CA VAL A 210 60.14 -7.15 -1.93
C VAL A 210 59.41 -5.95 -1.30
N THR A 211 59.93 -4.72 -1.43
CA THR A 211 59.26 -3.51 -0.94
C THR A 211 57.88 -3.31 -1.59
N LEU A 212 57.76 -3.56 -2.89
CA LEU A 212 56.46 -3.46 -3.60
C LEU A 212 55.49 -4.56 -3.14
N SER A 213 55.97 -5.79 -2.92
CA SER A 213 55.18 -6.88 -2.36
C SER A 213 54.71 -6.60 -0.92
N GLU A 214 55.50 -5.89 -0.11
CA GLU A 214 55.08 -5.45 1.24
C GLU A 214 53.94 -4.43 1.23
N TYR A 215 53.77 -3.62 0.17
CA TYR A 215 52.56 -2.80 0.04
C TYR A 215 51.31 -3.64 -0.18
N ILE A 216 51.42 -4.72 -0.95
CA ILE A 216 50.32 -5.68 -1.17
C ILE A 216 50.03 -6.46 0.11
N TYR A 217 51.07 -6.91 0.83
CA TYR A 217 50.91 -7.48 2.18
C TYR A 217 50.08 -6.58 3.10
N ASN A 218 50.32 -5.26 3.09
CA ASN A 218 49.57 -4.32 3.92
C ASN A 218 48.06 -4.24 3.58
N VAL A 219 47.68 -4.55 2.34
CA VAL A 219 46.27 -4.71 1.92
C VAL A 219 45.71 -6.04 2.42
N VAL A 220 46.42 -7.16 2.18
CA VAL A 220 45.91 -8.54 2.37
C VAL A 220 46.19 -9.17 3.76
N ARG A 221 46.68 -8.38 4.72
CA ARG A 221 47.20 -8.83 6.04
C ARG A 221 46.19 -9.48 7.00
N ASP A 222 44.91 -9.51 6.69
CA ASP A 222 43.90 -10.30 7.42
C ASP A 222 43.93 -11.79 7.02
N LYS A 223 44.53 -12.11 5.87
CA LYS A 223 44.67 -13.47 5.34
C LYS A 223 45.86 -14.24 5.95
N ASN A 224 45.86 -15.55 5.73
CA ASN A 224 46.98 -16.44 6.00
C ASN A 224 48.05 -16.23 4.91
N VAL A 225 48.83 -15.16 5.03
CA VAL A 225 49.82 -14.75 4.01
C VAL A 225 51.11 -15.56 4.13
N VAL A 226 51.53 -16.20 3.04
CA VAL A 226 52.87 -16.73 2.83
C VAL A 226 53.69 -15.71 2.05
N LYS A 227 54.94 -15.51 2.46
CA LYS A 227 55.92 -14.68 1.76
C LYS A 227 57.03 -15.59 1.24
N LEU A 228 57.35 -15.46 -0.05
CA LEU A 228 58.42 -16.16 -0.74
C LEU A 228 59.26 -15.08 -1.42
N TYR A 229 60.35 -14.67 -0.79
CA TYR A 229 61.19 -13.54 -1.22
C TYR A 229 62.62 -13.99 -1.55
N GLU A 230 63.16 -13.49 -2.67
CA GLU A 230 64.57 -13.70 -3.07
C GLU A 230 65.52 -13.26 -1.94
N THR A 231 65.26 -12.12 -1.30
CA THR A 231 66.11 -11.57 -0.23
C THR A 231 66.07 -12.38 1.07
N GLU A 232 65.03 -13.21 1.27
CA GLU A 232 64.94 -14.15 2.39
C GLU A 232 65.53 -15.54 2.06
N GLY A 233 65.80 -15.80 0.78
CA GLY A 233 66.31 -17.10 0.31
C GLY A 233 65.32 -18.25 0.47
N ASN A 234 64.01 -17.96 0.46
CA ASN A 234 62.93 -18.95 0.59
C ASN A 234 62.03 -19.05 -0.65
N LEU A 235 62.16 -18.14 -1.61
CA LEU A 235 61.59 -18.28 -2.94
C LEU A 235 62.41 -19.29 -3.74
N THR A 236 61.82 -20.46 -4.01
CA THR A 236 62.32 -21.49 -4.95
C THR A 236 61.17 -22.03 -5.81
N ASN A 237 61.45 -22.68 -6.96
CA ASN A 237 60.42 -23.40 -7.72
C ASN A 237 59.70 -24.40 -6.82
N ASP A 238 60.43 -25.31 -6.15
CA ASP A 238 59.88 -26.26 -5.16
C ASP A 238 58.95 -25.61 -4.11
N ALA A 239 59.26 -24.40 -3.63
CA ALA A 239 58.45 -23.68 -2.65
C ALA A 239 57.19 -23.06 -3.27
N LEU A 240 57.28 -22.52 -4.48
CA LEU A 240 56.15 -21.96 -5.22
C LEU A 240 55.20 -23.07 -5.69
N ASP A 241 55.75 -24.17 -6.20
CA ASP A 241 55.06 -25.43 -6.52
C ASP A 241 54.26 -25.95 -5.32
N PHE A 242 54.93 -26.10 -4.17
CA PHE A 242 54.32 -26.58 -2.93
C PHE A 242 53.15 -25.69 -2.46
N GLU A 243 53.29 -24.37 -2.55
CA GLU A 243 52.24 -23.44 -2.13
C GLU A 243 51.10 -23.30 -3.14
N ILE A 244 51.35 -23.50 -4.43
CA ILE A 244 50.29 -23.66 -5.44
C ILE A 244 49.53 -24.96 -5.21
N ASP A 245 50.21 -26.11 -5.08
CA ASP A 245 49.58 -27.43 -4.93
C ASP A 245 48.88 -27.61 -3.57
N ARG A 246 49.31 -26.89 -2.52
CA ARG A 246 48.56 -26.75 -1.26
C ARG A 246 47.26 -25.94 -1.42
N GLY A 247 47.28 -24.97 -2.34
CA GLY A 247 46.18 -24.07 -2.63
C GLY A 247 46.25 -22.73 -1.89
N CYS A 248 45.90 -21.67 -2.63
CA CYS A 248 45.68 -20.31 -2.14
C CYS A 248 44.57 -19.64 -2.96
N ILE A 249 43.89 -18.62 -2.42
CA ILE A 249 42.85 -17.89 -3.15
C ILE A 249 43.46 -16.80 -4.05
N PHE A 250 44.59 -16.22 -3.62
CA PHE A 250 45.42 -15.34 -4.43
C PHE A 250 46.88 -15.77 -4.44
N LEU A 251 47.52 -15.65 -5.60
CA LEU A 251 48.97 -15.69 -5.74
C LEU A 251 49.42 -14.40 -6.43
N ASN A 252 50.35 -13.70 -5.80
CA ASN A 252 50.97 -12.49 -6.31
C ASN A 252 52.39 -12.81 -6.78
N PHE A 253 52.81 -12.24 -7.92
CA PHE A 253 54.21 -12.29 -8.35
C PHE A 253 54.74 -10.90 -8.70
N VAL A 254 55.87 -10.53 -8.11
CA VAL A 254 56.53 -9.23 -8.28
C VAL A 254 57.96 -9.43 -8.78
N GLY A 255 58.25 -9.04 -10.02
CA GLY A 255 59.55 -9.28 -10.64
C GLY A 255 59.57 -9.05 -12.14
N HIS A 256 60.65 -9.44 -12.80
CA HIS A 256 60.64 -9.57 -14.26
C HIS A 256 59.86 -10.80 -14.71
N SER A 257 59.61 -10.94 -16.00
CA SER A 257 59.22 -12.20 -16.65
C SER A 257 59.46 -12.09 -18.16
N GLY A 258 59.36 -13.22 -18.86
CA GLY A 258 59.13 -13.23 -20.30
C GLY A 258 57.82 -13.94 -20.62
N GLU A 259 57.58 -14.17 -21.89
CA GLU A 259 56.32 -14.71 -22.43
C GLU A 259 55.95 -16.05 -21.79
N THR A 260 56.93 -16.90 -21.50
CA THR A 260 56.72 -18.29 -21.05
C THR A 260 57.40 -18.65 -19.72
N TRP A 261 57.87 -17.66 -18.95
CA TRP A 261 58.69 -17.91 -17.75
C TRP A 261 58.76 -16.73 -16.76
N LEU A 262 58.89 -17.06 -15.47
CA LEU A 262 59.33 -16.16 -14.40
C LEU A 262 60.84 -16.39 -14.11
N PRO A 263 61.60 -15.38 -13.64
CA PRO A 263 63.04 -15.45 -13.40
C PRO A 263 63.47 -16.39 -12.27
N ASP A 264 64.79 -16.45 -12.07
CA ASP A 264 65.45 -17.31 -11.09
C ASP A 264 65.35 -16.82 -9.66
N ILE A 265 65.43 -17.81 -8.78
CA ILE A 265 64.59 -18.00 -7.62
C ILE A 265 65.35 -19.04 -6.75
N VAL A 266 66.61 -18.73 -6.38
CA VAL A 266 67.43 -19.55 -5.46
C VAL A 266 68.49 -18.72 -4.70
N PRO A 267 68.92 -19.17 -3.50
CA PRO A 267 69.91 -18.45 -2.68
C PRO A 267 71.37 -18.80 -3.05
N ASP A 268 72.31 -18.13 -2.39
CA ASP A 268 73.74 -18.47 -2.34
C ASP A 268 74.53 -18.38 -3.66
N SER A 269 74.68 -17.16 -4.20
CA SER A 269 76.01 -16.74 -4.65
C SER A 269 76.35 -15.26 -4.40
N TRP A 270 77.22 -14.99 -3.41
CA TRP A 270 77.92 -13.70 -3.27
C TRP A 270 79.07 -13.53 -4.31
N ILE A 271 79.10 -14.41 -5.32
CA ILE A 271 80.07 -14.54 -6.40
C ILE A 271 79.27 -15.14 -7.58
N LEU A 272 78.65 -14.35 -8.46
CA LEU A 272 79.35 -13.68 -9.56
C LEU A 272 78.58 -12.43 -10.04
N ARG A 273 79.24 -11.26 -10.08
CA ARG A 273 78.89 -10.19 -11.02
C ARG A 273 79.63 -10.42 -12.34
N PRO A 274 78.96 -10.54 -13.49
CA PRO A 274 79.63 -10.48 -14.78
C PRO A 274 80.14 -9.05 -15.05
N ILE A 275 81.43 -8.82 -14.83
CA ILE A 275 82.13 -7.76 -15.55
C ILE A 275 82.17 -8.16 -17.03
N TYR A 276 81.82 -7.22 -17.90
CA TYR A 276 81.59 -7.33 -19.35
C TYR A 276 82.68 -8.12 -20.15
N LEU A 277 82.67 -9.46 -20.12
CA LEU A 277 83.65 -10.32 -20.83
C LEU A 277 83.09 -11.67 -21.31
N GLY A 278 82.40 -11.66 -22.46
CA GLY A 278 82.27 -12.82 -23.34
C GLY A 278 81.18 -13.85 -23.01
N PRO A 279 80.98 -14.86 -23.89
CA PRO A 279 79.84 -15.77 -23.84
C PRO A 279 80.11 -16.96 -22.91
N ILE A 280 79.62 -16.88 -21.68
CA ILE A 280 79.33 -18.04 -20.84
C ILE A 280 77.84 -17.93 -20.49
N VAL A 281 77.04 -18.89 -20.95
CA VAL A 281 75.67 -19.05 -20.46
C VAL A 281 75.78 -19.65 -19.07
N VAL A 282 75.27 -18.91 -18.08
CA VAL A 282 74.86 -19.49 -16.80
C VAL A 282 73.38 -19.76 -16.97
N ASP A 283 72.98 -21.04 -16.93
CA ASP A 283 71.56 -21.37 -16.89
C ASP A 283 71.02 -20.92 -15.54
N TYR A 284 70.13 -19.95 -15.62
CA TYR A 284 69.23 -19.54 -14.55
C TYR A 284 68.06 -20.54 -14.55
N GLU A 285 67.75 -21.13 -13.40
CA GLU A 285 66.50 -21.88 -13.25
C GLU A 285 65.32 -20.90 -13.31
N LYS A 286 64.15 -21.39 -13.72
CA LYS A 286 62.99 -20.53 -14.04
C LYS A 286 61.72 -21.25 -13.70
N TYR A 287 60.72 -20.54 -13.18
CA TYR A 287 59.36 -21.06 -13.16
C TYR A 287 58.79 -20.91 -14.58
N SER A 288 58.65 -22.02 -15.30
CA SER A 288 58.30 -22.02 -16.73
C SER A 288 56.84 -22.39 -17.00
N TRP A 289 56.45 -22.29 -18.26
CA TRP A 289 55.20 -22.83 -18.80
C TRP A 289 55.00 -24.33 -18.50
N GLN A 290 56.08 -25.13 -18.41
CA GLN A 290 55.99 -26.55 -18.09
C GLN A 290 55.61 -26.76 -16.62
N ASP A 291 56.22 -25.98 -15.71
CA ASP A 291 55.87 -25.97 -14.28
C ASP A 291 54.39 -25.55 -14.10
N ALA A 292 53.92 -24.52 -14.83
CA ALA A 292 52.51 -24.11 -14.84
C ALA A 292 51.54 -25.22 -15.33
N LEU A 293 51.96 -26.06 -16.27
CA LEU A 293 51.19 -27.22 -16.77
C LEU A 293 51.20 -28.41 -15.81
N ASP A 294 52.30 -28.63 -15.09
CA ASP A 294 52.46 -29.77 -14.18
C ASP A 294 51.78 -29.55 -12.82
N ARG A 295 51.28 -28.33 -12.53
CA ARG A 295 50.41 -28.06 -11.37
C ARG A 295 49.11 -28.85 -11.44
N THR A 296 48.67 -29.34 -10.29
CA THR A 296 47.41 -30.08 -10.16
C THR A 296 46.47 -29.51 -9.09
N ASN A 297 47.04 -28.98 -8.00
CA ASN A 297 46.43 -28.22 -6.91
C ASN A 297 45.03 -28.64 -6.40
N GLY A 298 44.56 -29.85 -6.70
CA GLY A 298 43.28 -30.39 -6.23
C GLY A 298 42.07 -29.48 -6.49
N ARG A 299 42.04 -28.74 -7.62
CA ARG A 299 41.05 -27.68 -7.93
C ARG A 299 41.04 -26.46 -6.97
N LYS A 300 42.09 -26.26 -6.16
CA LYS A 300 42.29 -25.10 -5.28
C LYS A 300 42.97 -23.97 -6.05
N LEU A 301 42.23 -23.45 -7.02
CA LEU A 301 42.75 -22.61 -8.09
C LEU A 301 42.87 -21.15 -7.62
N PRO A 302 44.10 -20.59 -7.52
CA PRO A 302 44.27 -19.18 -7.20
C PRO A 302 43.81 -18.28 -8.34
N VAL A 303 43.50 -17.04 -7.99
CA VAL A 303 43.60 -15.90 -8.89
C VAL A 303 45.06 -15.42 -8.85
N ILE A 304 45.73 -15.42 -10.01
CA ILE A 304 47.11 -14.93 -10.12
C ILE A 304 47.10 -13.46 -10.51
N VAL A 305 47.96 -12.64 -9.89
CA VAL A 305 48.16 -11.23 -10.25
C VAL A 305 49.66 -10.96 -10.36
N THR A 306 50.16 -10.63 -11.54
CA THR A 306 51.58 -10.34 -11.75
C THR A 306 51.88 -8.85 -11.91
N MET A 307 53.07 -8.46 -11.46
CA MET A 307 53.67 -7.15 -11.69
C MET A 307 54.95 -7.40 -12.49
N SER A 308 54.80 -7.88 -13.72
CA SER A 308 55.89 -8.42 -14.53
C SER A 308 55.58 -8.37 -16.05
N CYS A 309 56.62 -8.46 -16.88
CA CYS A 309 56.53 -8.24 -18.33
C CYS A 309 56.01 -9.46 -19.10
N LEU A 310 55.18 -9.23 -20.12
CA LEU A 310 54.81 -10.19 -21.18
C LEU A 310 54.11 -11.48 -20.72
N SER A 311 53.82 -11.64 -19.43
CA SER A 311 53.36 -12.93 -18.89
C SER A 311 51.89 -13.25 -19.20
N ALA A 312 51.15 -12.28 -19.76
CA ALA A 312 49.82 -12.44 -20.36
C ALA A 312 49.82 -12.10 -21.87
N LYS A 313 50.96 -12.26 -22.56
CA LYS A 313 51.11 -11.96 -24.00
C LYS A 313 50.40 -12.97 -24.90
N VAL A 314 49.08 -12.82 -25.05
CA VAL A 314 48.20 -13.66 -25.88
C VAL A 314 48.45 -13.61 -27.39
N ASP A 315 49.30 -12.70 -27.90
CA ASP A 315 49.78 -12.73 -29.29
C ASP A 315 51.11 -13.48 -29.44
N TRP A 316 51.68 -14.01 -28.36
CA TRP A 316 52.89 -14.81 -28.41
C TRP A 316 52.63 -16.13 -29.12
N THR A 317 53.45 -16.42 -30.12
CA THR A 317 53.60 -17.77 -30.64
C THR A 317 55.07 -18.13 -30.60
N SER A 318 55.40 -19.25 -29.96
CA SER A 318 56.77 -19.77 -29.95
C SER A 318 57.35 -19.90 -31.38
N PRO A 319 58.69 -19.80 -31.59
CA PRO A 319 59.31 -19.91 -32.91
C PRO A 319 59.09 -21.25 -33.66
N LEU A 320 58.38 -22.20 -33.05
CA LEU A 320 57.98 -23.48 -33.65
C LEU A 320 56.50 -23.51 -34.08
N GLY A 321 55.72 -22.45 -33.78
CA GLY A 321 54.30 -22.32 -34.13
C GLY A 321 53.34 -23.00 -33.13
N THR A 322 53.81 -23.34 -31.93
CA THR A 322 53.08 -24.23 -30.99
C THR A 322 53.39 -23.90 -29.52
N GLY A 323 53.03 -22.71 -29.03
CA GLY A 323 53.18 -22.42 -27.61
C GLY A 323 52.83 -20.99 -27.21
N GLU A 324 52.07 -20.91 -26.12
CA GLU A 324 51.27 -19.76 -25.68
C GLU A 324 52.04 -18.98 -24.58
N CYS A 325 51.43 -17.96 -23.96
CA CYS A 325 52.05 -17.28 -22.81
C CYS A 325 51.83 -18.00 -21.47
N LEU A 326 52.60 -17.63 -20.44
CA LEU A 326 52.59 -18.26 -19.12
C LEU A 326 51.20 -18.19 -18.44
N GLY A 327 50.53 -17.04 -18.54
CA GLY A 327 49.18 -16.86 -18.00
C GLY A 327 48.16 -17.78 -18.67
N GLU A 328 48.31 -18.02 -19.97
CA GLU A 328 47.48 -18.95 -20.73
C GLU A 328 47.68 -20.40 -20.27
N TYR A 329 48.93 -20.84 -20.09
CA TYR A 329 49.20 -22.16 -19.50
C TYR A 329 48.59 -22.31 -18.11
N PHE A 330 48.62 -21.28 -17.26
CA PHE A 330 47.94 -21.32 -15.97
C PHE A 330 46.41 -21.41 -16.07
N VAL A 331 45.74 -20.59 -16.90
CA VAL A 331 44.26 -20.64 -17.01
C VAL A 331 43.76 -21.84 -17.81
N MET A 332 44.54 -22.34 -18.78
CA MET A 332 44.18 -23.47 -19.63
C MET A 332 44.57 -24.85 -19.08
N ASN A 333 45.44 -24.94 -18.06
CA ASN A 333 45.79 -26.23 -17.43
C ASN A 333 44.51 -27.01 -17.04
N PRO A 334 44.29 -28.23 -17.61
CA PRO A 334 43.06 -29.00 -17.39
C PRO A 334 43.07 -29.76 -16.05
N ASN A 335 44.25 -29.99 -15.46
CA ASN A 335 44.42 -30.69 -14.19
C ASN A 335 44.37 -29.73 -13.00
N GLY A 336 44.93 -28.53 -13.15
CA GLY A 336 45.09 -27.54 -12.08
C GLY A 336 45.32 -26.11 -12.60
N GLY A 337 46.41 -25.49 -12.15
CA GLY A 337 46.79 -24.12 -12.53
C GLY A 337 45.98 -23.06 -11.78
N SER A 338 45.57 -22.00 -12.48
CA SER A 338 44.77 -20.90 -11.93
C SER A 338 43.31 -20.96 -12.38
N ILE A 339 42.46 -20.14 -11.76
CA ILE A 339 41.09 -19.86 -12.23
C ILE A 339 41.04 -18.57 -13.07
N ALA A 340 42.00 -17.67 -12.83
CA ALA A 340 42.19 -16.41 -13.55
C ALA A 340 43.62 -15.89 -13.38
N TYR A 341 44.04 -15.04 -14.29
CA TYR A 341 45.37 -14.45 -14.34
C TYR A 341 45.29 -12.99 -14.80
N PHE A 342 45.80 -12.07 -13.99
CA PHE A 342 46.00 -10.66 -14.34
C PHE A 342 47.49 -10.42 -14.62
N GLY A 343 47.82 -9.80 -15.75
CA GLY A 343 49.20 -9.53 -16.14
C GLY A 343 49.31 -8.70 -17.43
N SER A 344 50.55 -8.41 -17.84
CA SER A 344 50.83 -7.58 -19.03
C SER A 344 51.00 -8.40 -20.32
N THR A 345 50.46 -7.87 -21.43
CA THR A 345 50.73 -8.30 -22.81
C THR A 345 52.05 -7.74 -23.38
N GLY A 346 52.66 -6.75 -22.72
CA GLY A 346 53.83 -5.99 -23.15
C GLY A 346 54.96 -5.94 -22.12
N ILE A 347 55.98 -5.12 -22.39
CA ILE A 347 57.06 -4.77 -21.46
C ILE A 347 56.48 -3.89 -20.35
N ALA A 348 56.06 -4.52 -19.26
CA ALA A 348 55.52 -3.84 -18.09
C ALA A 348 56.56 -2.91 -17.45
N TRP A 349 56.23 -1.63 -17.34
CA TRP A 349 57.05 -0.66 -16.63
C TRP A 349 56.70 -0.58 -15.15
N GLY A 350 57.69 -0.32 -14.32
CA GLY A 350 57.53 -0.18 -12.88
C GLY A 350 58.47 0.87 -12.31
N SER A 351 58.24 1.20 -11.03
CA SER A 351 59.08 2.10 -10.26
C SER A 351 59.28 1.54 -8.85
N SER A 352 60.19 2.10 -8.07
CA SER A 352 60.34 1.77 -6.64
C SER A 352 59.24 2.36 -5.74
N SER A 353 58.11 2.78 -6.33
CA SER A 353 56.94 3.34 -5.68
C SER A 353 55.71 2.46 -5.99
N PRO A 354 54.79 2.22 -5.02
CA PRO A 354 53.51 1.54 -5.23
C PRO A 354 52.43 2.45 -5.87
N TYR A 355 52.87 3.61 -6.35
CA TYR A 355 52.10 4.66 -7.03
C TYR A 355 52.75 4.92 -8.39
N GLY A 356 51.93 4.94 -9.44
CA GLY A 356 52.34 4.96 -10.85
C GLY A 356 52.76 3.59 -11.38
N LEU A 357 52.44 3.36 -12.65
CA LEU A 357 52.78 2.20 -13.47
C LEU A 357 52.26 0.85 -12.90
N MET A 358 52.77 -0.27 -13.42
CA MET A 358 52.32 -1.63 -13.06
C MET A 358 52.25 -1.94 -11.54
N PRO A 359 53.14 -1.41 -10.65
CA PRO A 359 53.02 -1.58 -9.20
C PRO A 359 51.69 -1.07 -8.63
N GLU A 360 51.13 -0.01 -9.22
CA GLU A 360 49.84 0.54 -8.78
C GLU A 360 48.66 -0.31 -9.26
N LEU A 361 48.61 -0.74 -10.53
CA LEU A 361 47.54 -1.63 -11.00
C LEU A 361 47.53 -2.96 -10.26
N ASN A 362 48.70 -3.56 -10.03
CA ASN A 362 48.82 -4.81 -9.29
C ASN A 362 48.27 -4.68 -7.85
N ARG A 363 48.60 -3.59 -7.15
CA ARG A 363 48.01 -3.27 -5.83
C ARG A 363 46.50 -3.05 -5.91
N ARG A 364 46.01 -2.31 -6.92
CA ARG A 364 44.59 -1.95 -7.07
C ARG A 364 43.66 -3.13 -7.30
N ILE A 365 44.12 -4.22 -7.92
CA ILE A 365 43.32 -5.47 -8.03
C ILE A 365 42.93 -5.99 -6.64
N TYR A 366 43.83 -5.94 -5.66
CA TYR A 366 43.52 -6.31 -4.28
C TYR A 366 42.60 -5.27 -3.62
N GLU A 367 42.88 -3.97 -3.78
CA GLU A 367 42.06 -2.91 -3.17
C GLU A 367 40.61 -2.93 -3.68
N ALA A 368 40.40 -3.22 -4.97
CA ALA A 368 39.07 -3.45 -5.54
C ALA A 368 38.37 -4.63 -4.83
N PHE A 369 39.04 -5.77 -4.67
CA PHE A 369 38.51 -6.93 -3.93
C PHE A 369 38.10 -6.57 -2.49
N TYR A 370 38.98 -5.89 -1.73
CA TYR A 370 38.67 -5.46 -0.36
C TYR A 370 37.63 -4.32 -0.26
N SER A 371 37.34 -3.62 -1.37
CA SER A 371 36.21 -2.67 -1.47
C SER A 371 34.86 -3.35 -1.72
N GLY A 372 34.82 -4.68 -1.85
CA GLY A 372 33.61 -5.43 -2.22
C GLY A 372 33.39 -5.55 -3.73
N ARG A 373 34.46 -5.57 -4.53
CA ARG A 373 34.42 -5.99 -5.94
C ARG A 373 34.91 -7.43 -6.02
N THR A 374 34.04 -8.38 -5.79
CA THR A 374 34.41 -9.82 -5.75
C THR A 374 34.33 -10.51 -7.10
N ARG A 375 33.86 -9.87 -8.18
CA ARG A 375 33.94 -10.43 -9.55
C ARG A 375 35.23 -10.01 -10.25
N LEU A 376 35.83 -10.91 -11.01
CA LEU A 376 37.10 -10.65 -11.71
C LEU A 376 37.02 -9.45 -12.67
N GLY A 377 35.94 -9.32 -13.44
CA GLY A 377 35.73 -8.16 -14.32
C GLY A 377 35.54 -6.86 -13.53
N ASP A 378 34.85 -6.90 -12.39
CA ASP A 378 34.69 -5.74 -11.51
C ASP A 378 36.03 -5.32 -10.88
N MET A 379 36.88 -6.28 -10.50
CA MET A 379 38.22 -6.04 -9.98
C MET A 379 39.10 -5.35 -11.04
N TRP A 380 39.09 -5.88 -12.27
CA TRP A 380 39.81 -5.31 -13.41
C TRP A 380 39.35 -3.88 -13.72
N GLY A 381 38.07 -3.71 -14.03
CA GLY A 381 37.52 -2.45 -14.52
C GLY A 381 37.65 -1.31 -13.50
N VAL A 382 37.45 -1.60 -12.21
CA VAL A 382 37.65 -0.62 -11.13
C VAL A 382 39.13 -0.30 -10.94
N ALA A 383 40.04 -1.29 -11.00
CA ALA A 383 41.47 -1.02 -10.88
C ALA A 383 42.00 -0.10 -12.00
N LEU A 384 41.58 -0.32 -13.25
CA LEU A 384 41.89 0.58 -14.38
C LEU A 384 41.24 1.96 -14.19
N THR A 385 39.93 2.00 -13.88
CA THR A 385 39.18 3.27 -13.71
C THR A 385 39.79 4.17 -12.64
N GLU A 386 40.11 3.62 -11.46
CA GLU A 386 40.69 4.40 -10.38
C GLU A 386 42.18 4.77 -10.60
N TYR A 387 42.90 4.01 -11.44
CA TYR A 387 44.22 4.39 -11.92
C TYR A 387 44.11 5.63 -12.82
N VAL A 388 43.28 5.55 -13.86
CA VAL A 388 43.04 6.66 -14.82
C VAL A 388 42.58 7.92 -14.08
N GLN A 389 41.67 7.80 -13.12
CA GLN A 389 41.20 8.94 -12.31
C GLN A 389 42.25 9.48 -11.31
N GLY A 390 43.28 8.69 -10.98
CA GLY A 390 44.37 9.09 -10.09
C GLY A 390 45.52 9.82 -10.79
N HIS A 391 45.70 9.59 -12.10
CA HIS A 391 46.81 10.09 -12.91
C HIS A 391 46.37 11.16 -13.92
N THR A 392 47.33 11.80 -14.59
CA THR A 392 47.05 12.78 -15.64
C THR A 392 47.47 12.20 -16.99
N LEU A 393 46.52 11.54 -17.66
CA LEU A 393 46.78 10.93 -18.97
C LEU A 393 47.16 11.99 -20.03
N ASN A 394 47.87 11.52 -21.05
CA ASN A 394 48.74 12.27 -21.96
C ASN A 394 50.01 12.81 -21.26
N GLY A 395 50.46 12.10 -20.21
CA GLY A 395 51.65 12.43 -19.42
C GLY A 395 52.90 11.74 -19.94
N ARG A 396 53.82 12.47 -20.59
CA ARG A 396 55.06 11.87 -21.13
C ARG A 396 56.16 11.68 -20.11
N TYR A 397 56.63 10.44 -20.00
CA TYR A 397 57.87 10.06 -19.33
C TYR A 397 59.04 10.20 -20.32
N GLY A 398 59.52 11.43 -20.49
CA GLY A 398 60.48 11.78 -21.54
C GLY A 398 59.76 11.89 -22.89
N GLU A 399 59.86 10.86 -23.73
CA GLU A 399 59.20 10.80 -25.04
C GLU A 399 57.99 9.84 -25.06
N TYR A 400 57.77 9.03 -24.00
CA TYR A 400 56.83 7.90 -24.00
C TYR A 400 55.60 8.09 -23.09
N TYR A 401 54.48 7.50 -23.48
CA TYR A 401 53.18 7.49 -22.78
C TYR A 401 53.04 6.20 -21.93
N LEU A 402 53.71 6.17 -20.77
CA LEU A 402 53.87 4.93 -19.97
C LEU A 402 52.67 4.60 -19.06
N ASP A 403 51.90 5.60 -18.62
CA ASP A 403 50.68 5.38 -17.83
C ASP A 403 49.58 4.76 -18.70
N GLU A 404 49.45 5.27 -19.92
CA GLU A 404 48.50 4.81 -20.92
C GLU A 404 48.87 3.41 -21.41
N LYS A 405 50.16 3.16 -21.68
CA LYS A 405 50.67 1.82 -21.96
C LYS A 405 50.35 0.84 -20.83
N THR A 406 50.61 1.22 -19.58
CA THR A 406 50.33 0.41 -18.38
C THR A 406 48.85 -0.01 -18.30
N VAL A 407 47.93 0.91 -18.61
CA VAL A 407 46.48 0.65 -18.61
C VAL A 407 46.05 -0.22 -19.79
N MET A 408 46.64 -0.02 -20.98
CA MET A 408 46.33 -0.83 -22.17
C MET A 408 46.89 -2.25 -22.12
N GLU A 409 48.08 -2.47 -21.54
CA GLU A 409 48.76 -3.77 -21.55
C GLU A 409 48.21 -4.76 -20.51
N PHE A 410 47.53 -4.26 -19.47
CA PHE A 410 47.12 -5.07 -18.32
C PHE A 410 45.74 -5.71 -18.51
N ILE A 411 45.71 -7.01 -18.83
CA ILE A 411 44.48 -7.74 -19.17
C ILE A 411 44.06 -8.77 -18.11
N LEU A 412 42.78 -9.16 -18.15
CA LEU A 412 42.22 -10.30 -17.42
C LEU A 412 42.13 -11.53 -18.36
N LEU A 413 42.93 -12.56 -18.05
CA LEU A 413 42.69 -13.91 -18.55
C LEU A 413 41.78 -14.64 -17.57
N GLY A 414 40.59 -15.03 -18.00
CA GLY A 414 39.57 -15.67 -17.19
C GLY A 414 38.15 -15.18 -17.50
N ASP A 415 37.20 -15.66 -16.70
CA ASP A 415 35.78 -15.34 -16.81
C ASP A 415 35.44 -14.05 -16.04
N PRO A 416 35.09 -12.93 -16.71
CA PRO A 416 34.86 -11.65 -16.03
C PRO A 416 33.63 -11.68 -15.11
N THR A 417 32.70 -12.62 -15.29
CA THR A 417 31.51 -12.76 -14.45
C THR A 417 31.75 -13.53 -13.16
N LEU A 418 32.86 -14.29 -13.09
CA LEU A 418 33.15 -15.18 -11.97
C LEU A 418 33.44 -14.38 -10.70
N ARG A 419 32.72 -14.73 -9.64
CA ARG A 419 32.89 -14.22 -8.27
C ARG A 419 33.95 -15.05 -7.55
N ILE A 420 34.76 -14.39 -6.73
CA ILE A 420 35.82 -14.92 -5.88
C ILE A 420 35.42 -14.68 -4.42
N TYR A 421 35.63 -15.65 -3.53
CA TYR A 421 35.15 -15.57 -2.15
C TYR A 421 35.95 -14.56 -1.30
N GLY A 422 35.40 -13.36 -1.06
CA GLY A 422 35.89 -12.42 -0.04
C GLY A 422 35.42 -12.75 1.38
N GLY A 423 34.31 -13.48 1.49
CA GLY A 423 33.52 -13.71 2.70
C GLY A 423 32.04 -13.84 2.31
N PRO A 424 31.14 -13.97 3.30
CA PRO A 424 29.70 -13.86 3.06
C PRO A 424 29.30 -12.47 2.58
N GLU A 425 28.49 -12.40 1.52
CA GLU A 425 27.94 -11.16 0.97
C GLU A 425 26.39 -11.23 0.89
N THR A 426 25.77 -10.10 0.56
CA THR A 426 24.34 -10.05 0.22
C THR A 426 24.19 -10.04 -1.29
N LEU A 427 23.50 -11.03 -1.84
CA LEU A 427 23.21 -11.18 -3.26
C LEU A 427 21.77 -10.73 -3.53
N LYS A 428 21.57 -9.90 -4.57
CA LYS A 428 20.27 -9.26 -4.80
C LYS A 428 19.50 -9.81 -6.01
N VAL A 429 18.21 -10.00 -5.82
CA VAL A 429 17.24 -10.39 -6.85
C VAL A 429 16.15 -9.33 -6.97
N PRO A 430 15.82 -8.78 -8.17
CA PRO A 430 16.40 -9.10 -9.48
C PRO A 430 17.61 -8.24 -9.88
N GLU A 431 18.10 -7.34 -9.00
CA GLU A 431 19.10 -6.30 -9.33
C GLU A 431 20.43 -6.87 -9.87
N GLU A 432 20.97 -7.90 -9.23
CA GLU A 432 22.21 -8.55 -9.64
C GLU A 432 21.90 -9.84 -10.40
N TYR A 433 20.99 -10.65 -9.85
CA TYR A 433 20.60 -11.97 -10.35
C TYR A 433 19.12 -12.01 -10.72
N VAL A 434 18.78 -12.39 -11.95
CA VAL A 434 17.39 -12.32 -12.44
C VAL A 434 16.42 -13.36 -11.85
N THR A 435 16.92 -14.33 -11.08
CA THR A 435 16.14 -15.41 -10.45
C THR A 435 16.67 -15.75 -9.05
N ILE A 436 15.78 -16.21 -8.17
CA ILE A 436 16.11 -16.68 -6.82
C ILE A 436 17.04 -17.90 -6.89
N GLN A 437 16.73 -18.86 -7.76
CA GLN A 437 17.61 -20.01 -7.97
C GLN A 437 18.98 -19.61 -8.54
N GLY A 438 19.02 -18.55 -9.36
CA GLY A 438 20.25 -17.99 -9.90
C GLY A 438 21.20 -17.48 -8.81
N ALA A 439 20.66 -16.69 -7.88
CA ALA A 439 21.39 -16.23 -6.71
C ALA A 439 21.92 -17.42 -5.86
N ILE A 440 21.10 -18.44 -5.57
CA ILE A 440 21.54 -19.64 -4.83
C ILE A 440 22.65 -20.39 -5.57
N ASN A 441 22.52 -20.57 -6.88
CA ASN A 441 23.53 -21.25 -7.69
C ASN A 441 24.87 -20.47 -7.68
N SER A 442 24.82 -19.15 -7.62
CA SER A 442 25.98 -18.24 -7.50
C SER A 442 26.49 -17.99 -6.06
N ALA A 443 25.73 -18.39 -5.04
CA ALA A 443 26.07 -18.16 -3.64
C ALA A 443 27.22 -19.05 -3.14
N TYR A 444 27.89 -18.60 -2.08
CA TYR A 444 28.74 -19.40 -1.21
C TYR A 444 28.00 -19.68 0.11
N SER A 445 28.45 -20.68 0.88
CA SER A 445 27.85 -20.93 2.20
C SER A 445 28.16 -19.78 3.16
N GLY A 446 27.12 -19.19 3.73
CA GLY A 446 27.14 -18.00 4.56
C GLY A 446 26.40 -16.81 3.96
N ASP A 447 26.23 -16.76 2.63
CA ASP A 447 25.62 -15.62 1.93
C ASP A 447 24.16 -15.36 2.36
N VAL A 448 23.76 -14.10 2.21
CA VAL A 448 22.37 -13.64 2.29
C VAL A 448 21.84 -13.43 0.87
N ILE A 449 20.58 -13.80 0.62
CA ILE A 449 19.91 -13.59 -0.66
C ILE A 449 18.70 -12.69 -0.39
N GLU A 450 18.81 -11.42 -0.79
CA GLU A 450 17.75 -10.43 -0.66
C GLU A 450 16.91 -10.39 -1.94
N VAL A 451 15.60 -10.58 -1.79
CA VAL A 451 14.65 -10.69 -2.90
C VAL A 451 13.61 -9.56 -2.81
N ALA A 452 13.73 -8.60 -3.73
CA ALA A 452 12.83 -7.45 -3.83
C ALA A 452 11.39 -7.88 -4.13
N ASN A 453 10.41 -7.01 -3.82
CA ASN A 453 9.01 -7.22 -4.11
C ASN A 453 8.78 -7.58 -5.60
N GLY A 454 8.10 -8.69 -5.87
CA GLY A 454 7.92 -9.27 -7.20
C GLY A 454 7.27 -10.66 -7.17
N ASN A 455 6.85 -11.14 -8.34
CA ASN A 455 6.26 -12.46 -8.53
C ASN A 455 7.28 -13.39 -9.22
N TYR A 456 7.85 -14.32 -8.46
CA TYR A 456 8.90 -15.24 -8.90
C TYR A 456 8.29 -16.61 -9.19
N HIS A 457 8.17 -16.93 -10.48
CA HIS A 457 7.63 -18.21 -10.96
C HIS A 457 8.72 -19.28 -10.99
N GLU A 458 9.11 -19.78 -9.82
CA GLU A 458 10.28 -20.64 -9.62
C GLU A 458 9.98 -21.84 -8.71
N HIS A 459 10.77 -22.91 -8.89
CA HIS A 459 10.92 -24.00 -7.93
C HIS A 459 12.33 -23.92 -7.35
N VAL A 460 12.43 -23.39 -6.14
CA VAL A 460 13.67 -22.99 -5.47
C VAL A 460 14.25 -24.16 -4.69
N VAL A 461 15.53 -24.45 -4.88
CA VAL A 461 16.28 -25.53 -4.23
C VAL A 461 17.48 -24.93 -3.51
N ILE A 462 17.42 -24.91 -2.18
CA ILE A 462 18.45 -24.34 -1.30
C ILE A 462 19.43 -25.46 -0.91
N ASN A 463 20.55 -25.57 -1.62
CA ASN A 463 21.58 -26.60 -1.43
C ASN A 463 22.86 -26.12 -0.72
N LYS A 464 22.86 -24.88 -0.20
CA LYS A 464 23.96 -24.24 0.51
C LYS A 464 23.43 -23.62 1.80
N THR A 465 24.31 -23.37 2.78
CA THR A 465 23.92 -22.62 3.99
C THR A 465 23.71 -21.16 3.60
N VAL A 466 22.47 -20.68 3.53
CA VAL A 466 22.15 -19.29 3.16
C VAL A 466 20.96 -18.75 3.96
N SER A 467 20.87 -17.42 4.06
CA SER A 467 19.65 -16.75 4.54
C SER A 467 18.89 -16.15 3.35
N LEU A 468 17.76 -16.75 3.01
CA LEU A 468 16.86 -16.28 1.96
C LEU A 468 15.83 -15.32 2.57
N ILE A 469 15.84 -14.05 2.14
CA ILE A 469 15.08 -12.94 2.75
C ILE A 469 14.29 -12.19 1.67
N GLY A 470 12.97 -12.14 1.81
CA GLY A 470 12.07 -11.34 0.98
C GLY A 470 11.82 -9.96 1.59
N GLU A 471 11.84 -8.92 0.77
CA GLU A 471 11.59 -7.52 1.15
C GLU A 471 10.25 -7.35 1.91
N SER A 472 9.20 -8.08 1.52
CA SER A 472 7.95 -8.13 2.25
C SER A 472 7.14 -9.39 1.95
N ARG A 473 6.66 -10.06 3.01
CA ARG A 473 5.78 -11.25 2.89
C ARG A 473 4.46 -11.00 2.13
N TYR A 474 4.13 -9.74 1.86
CA TYR A 474 2.93 -9.33 1.14
C TYR A 474 3.19 -8.91 -0.32
N GLY A 475 4.44 -8.84 -0.76
CA GLY A 475 4.82 -8.40 -2.11
C GLY A 475 5.97 -9.18 -2.77
N THR A 476 6.79 -9.91 -2.00
CA THR A 476 7.75 -10.90 -2.50
C THR A 476 7.09 -12.28 -2.52
N VAL A 477 6.69 -12.75 -3.70
CA VAL A 477 5.87 -13.97 -3.88
C VAL A 477 6.61 -15.02 -4.71
N ILE A 478 6.82 -16.22 -4.17
CA ILE A 478 7.31 -17.39 -4.91
C ILE A 478 6.11 -18.26 -5.30
N ILE A 479 5.94 -18.53 -6.60
CA ILE A 479 4.73 -19.11 -7.19
C ILE A 479 5.07 -20.38 -7.96
N GLY A 480 4.67 -21.54 -7.41
CA GLY A 480 4.77 -22.84 -8.09
C GLY A 480 3.74 -23.01 -9.22
N ASP A 481 3.91 -24.08 -10.02
CA ASP A 481 3.06 -24.40 -11.18
C ASP A 481 1.82 -25.28 -10.85
N GLY A 482 1.55 -25.54 -9.57
CA GLY A 482 0.58 -26.50 -9.05
C GLY A 482 1.21 -27.85 -8.65
N THR A 483 2.43 -28.14 -9.08
CA THR A 483 3.14 -29.40 -8.84
C THR A 483 4.31 -29.23 -7.86
N GLY A 484 5.12 -30.27 -7.69
CA GLY A 484 6.44 -30.20 -7.04
C GLY A 484 6.49 -29.61 -5.63
N THR A 485 7.64 -29.01 -5.32
CA THR A 485 7.87 -28.23 -4.09
C THR A 485 8.30 -26.82 -4.50
N VAL A 486 7.72 -25.77 -3.90
CA VAL A 486 8.08 -24.38 -4.26
C VAL A 486 9.44 -24.00 -3.67
N VAL A 487 9.74 -24.39 -2.42
CA VAL A 487 11.04 -24.22 -1.78
C VAL A 487 11.51 -25.54 -1.13
N TYR A 488 12.57 -26.15 -1.65
CA TYR A 488 13.16 -27.41 -1.12
C TYR A 488 14.53 -27.14 -0.48
N VAL A 489 14.62 -27.36 0.82
CA VAL A 489 15.84 -27.21 1.62
C VAL A 489 16.65 -28.51 1.63
N LEU A 490 17.88 -28.43 1.12
CA LEU A 490 18.91 -29.47 1.05
C LEU A 490 20.20 -29.07 1.80
N ALA A 491 20.10 -28.13 2.76
CA ALA A 491 21.22 -27.68 3.60
C ALA A 491 20.76 -27.33 5.03
N ASN A 492 21.64 -27.54 6.01
CA ASN A 492 21.42 -27.15 7.41
C ASN A 492 21.64 -25.62 7.58
N ASN A 493 21.18 -25.08 8.72
CA ASN A 493 21.34 -23.66 9.10
C ASN A 493 20.75 -22.65 8.09
N VAL A 494 19.72 -23.06 7.35
CA VAL A 494 19.03 -22.22 6.36
C VAL A 494 17.94 -21.38 7.03
N ASN A 495 17.88 -20.09 6.70
CA ASN A 495 16.80 -19.20 7.11
C ASN A 495 15.93 -18.85 5.90
N ILE A 496 14.60 -18.90 6.05
CA ILE A 496 13.61 -18.48 5.03
C ILE A 496 12.69 -17.45 5.67
N THR A 497 12.77 -16.20 5.22
CA THR A 497 12.08 -15.06 5.86
C THR A 497 11.39 -14.15 4.86
N GLY A 498 10.17 -13.70 5.13
CA GLY A 498 9.56 -12.58 4.41
C GLY A 498 8.98 -12.87 3.03
N PHE A 499 8.58 -14.11 2.72
CA PHE A 499 7.96 -14.48 1.45
C PHE A 499 6.46 -14.80 1.58
N ALA A 500 5.72 -14.65 0.49
CA ALA A 500 4.53 -15.47 0.22
C ALA A 500 4.93 -16.67 -0.67
N ILE A 501 4.53 -17.88 -0.31
CA ILE A 501 4.92 -19.13 -0.98
C ILE A 501 3.66 -19.93 -1.30
N VAL A 502 3.34 -20.02 -2.59
CA VAL A 502 2.01 -20.42 -3.06
C VAL A 502 2.04 -21.37 -4.25
N SER A 503 0.91 -22.07 -4.46
CA SER A 503 0.65 -22.89 -5.65
C SER A 503 1.61 -24.07 -5.87
N GLY A 504 2.15 -24.67 -4.81
CA GLY A 504 2.87 -25.95 -4.88
C GLY A 504 2.02 -27.16 -4.51
N SER A 505 2.48 -28.36 -4.90
CA SER A 505 2.04 -29.56 -4.18
C SER A 505 2.59 -29.56 -2.74
N ILE A 506 3.80 -29.04 -2.53
CA ILE A 506 4.32 -28.65 -1.21
C ILE A 506 4.82 -27.20 -1.30
N GLY A 507 4.49 -26.33 -0.34
CA GLY A 507 5.05 -24.98 -0.26
C GLY A 507 6.55 -25.02 0.08
N ILE A 508 6.88 -25.37 1.33
CA ILE A 508 8.26 -25.56 1.79
C ILE A 508 8.50 -27.02 2.20
N LYS A 509 9.63 -27.60 1.81
CA LYS A 509 10.04 -28.97 2.19
C LYS A 509 11.48 -29.00 2.71
N THR A 510 11.78 -29.82 3.71
CA THR A 510 13.16 -30.21 4.07
C THR A 510 13.51 -31.63 3.58
N ASP A 511 14.79 -31.92 3.43
CA ASP A 511 15.30 -33.28 3.22
C ASP A 511 15.89 -33.86 4.51
N TRP A 512 15.75 -35.18 4.69
CA TRP A 512 16.07 -35.87 5.93
C TRP A 512 17.55 -35.83 6.35
N ARG A 513 18.45 -35.50 5.43
CA ARG A 513 19.89 -35.32 5.69
C ARG A 513 20.25 -33.93 6.21
N TYR A 514 19.31 -32.99 6.09
CA TYR A 514 19.59 -31.54 6.16
C TYR A 514 18.54 -30.76 6.96
N GLY A 515 17.89 -31.41 7.93
CA GLY A 515 16.83 -30.83 8.76
C GLY A 515 17.30 -30.06 10.00
N GLN A 516 18.59 -29.77 10.17
CA GLN A 516 19.10 -29.10 11.37
C GLN A 516 19.10 -27.56 11.22
N ASN A 517 18.54 -26.87 12.22
CA ASN A 517 18.52 -25.41 12.34
C ASN A 517 17.89 -24.70 11.11
N VAL A 518 16.79 -25.23 10.55
CA VAL A 518 16.08 -24.65 9.40
C VAL A 518 14.97 -23.72 9.89
N ASN A 519 15.23 -22.41 9.92
CA ASN A 519 14.28 -21.44 10.48
C ASN A 519 13.34 -20.88 9.39
N ILE A 520 12.04 -21.00 9.61
CA ILE A 520 11.00 -20.46 8.74
C ILE A 520 10.27 -19.36 9.51
N VAL A 521 10.56 -18.10 9.16
CA VAL A 521 10.22 -16.92 9.97
C VAL A 521 9.37 -15.95 9.17
N GLY A 522 8.14 -15.67 9.62
CA GLY A 522 7.38 -14.55 9.10
C GLY A 522 7.01 -14.64 7.62
N ASN A 523 6.65 -15.81 7.13
CA ASN A 523 6.19 -16.04 5.75
C ASN A 523 4.66 -16.15 5.67
N ILE A 524 4.11 -16.11 4.45
CA ILE A 524 2.75 -16.53 4.11
C ILE A 524 2.88 -17.81 3.28
N ILE A 525 2.17 -18.88 3.64
CA ILE A 525 2.33 -20.21 3.05
C ILE A 525 0.94 -20.75 2.73
N ASP A 526 0.51 -20.51 1.49
CA ASP A 526 -0.91 -20.39 1.16
C ASP A 526 -1.29 -21.10 -0.16
N HIS A 527 -2.48 -21.72 -0.20
CA HIS A 527 -3.00 -22.43 -1.39
C HIS A 527 -2.07 -23.53 -1.96
N ASN A 528 -1.34 -24.26 -1.11
CA ASN A 528 -0.59 -25.47 -1.49
C ASN A 528 -1.41 -26.74 -1.22
N THR A 529 -0.92 -27.93 -1.59
CA THR A 529 -1.52 -29.18 -1.05
C THR A 529 -1.04 -29.45 0.38
N ILE A 530 0.26 -29.30 0.64
CA ILE A 530 0.85 -29.21 1.98
C ILE A 530 1.56 -27.87 2.09
N GLY A 531 1.34 -27.08 3.15
CA GLY A 531 2.02 -25.81 3.34
C GLY A 531 3.51 -26.00 3.59
N VAL A 532 3.85 -26.69 4.69
CA VAL A 532 5.22 -27.03 5.08
C VAL A 532 5.33 -28.53 5.35
N GLN A 533 6.33 -29.20 4.78
CA GLN A 533 6.71 -30.57 5.12
C GLN A 533 8.12 -30.62 5.72
N LEU A 534 8.19 -30.99 6.99
CA LEU A 534 9.40 -31.08 7.80
C LEU A 534 9.73 -32.57 8.01
N TYR A 535 10.77 -33.05 7.34
CA TYR A 535 11.19 -34.45 7.36
C TYR A 535 12.54 -34.58 8.08
N GLU A 536 12.56 -35.30 9.20
CA GLU A 536 13.72 -35.43 10.12
C GLU A 536 14.31 -34.05 10.50
N VAL A 537 13.48 -33.18 11.08
CA VAL A 537 13.83 -31.78 11.39
C VAL A 537 14.10 -31.58 12.88
N TYR A 538 15.19 -30.87 13.18
CA TYR A 538 15.79 -30.76 14.51
C TYR A 538 16.18 -29.32 14.87
N ASN A 539 15.93 -28.93 16.12
CA ASN A 539 16.33 -27.65 16.74
C ASN A 539 15.95 -26.40 15.91
N SER A 540 14.83 -26.46 15.18
CA SER A 540 14.42 -25.48 14.17
C SER A 540 13.26 -24.60 14.65
N THR A 541 13.22 -23.35 14.18
CA THR A 541 12.22 -22.36 14.60
C THR A 541 11.21 -22.02 13.51
N PHE A 542 9.93 -22.10 13.85
CA PHE A 542 8.79 -21.78 12.99
C PHE A 542 8.00 -20.68 13.68
N THR A 543 8.26 -19.41 13.35
CA THR A 543 7.68 -18.26 14.06
C THR A 543 7.02 -17.23 13.15
N ASP A 544 5.91 -16.67 13.62
CA ASP A 544 5.19 -15.54 13.03
C ASP A 544 4.67 -15.77 11.58
N ASN A 545 4.57 -17.03 11.12
CA ASN A 545 4.09 -17.37 9.78
C ASN A 545 2.56 -17.37 9.70
N GLN A 546 2.00 -17.12 8.52
CA GLN A 546 0.60 -17.34 8.20
C GLN A 546 0.50 -18.56 7.27
N VAL A 547 -0.14 -19.64 7.71
CA VAL A 547 -0.19 -20.92 7.00
C VAL A 547 -1.64 -21.29 6.71
N SER A 548 -2.06 -21.23 5.45
CA SER A 548 -3.48 -21.19 5.13
C SER A 548 -3.95 -21.83 3.82
N ASN A 549 -5.23 -22.18 3.79
CA ASN A 549 -5.90 -22.73 2.60
C ASN A 549 -5.18 -23.96 2.00
N ASN A 550 -4.36 -24.68 2.78
CA ASN A 550 -3.60 -25.83 2.29
C ASN A 550 -4.45 -27.10 2.37
N ASN A 551 -4.68 -27.74 1.22
CA ASN A 551 -5.76 -28.75 1.05
C ASN A 551 -5.64 -29.99 1.94
N ASN A 552 -4.43 -30.40 2.33
CA ASN A 552 -4.18 -31.56 3.18
C ASN A 552 -3.69 -31.13 4.58
N CYS A 553 -2.61 -30.35 4.65
CA CYS A 553 -2.02 -29.96 5.93
C CYS A 553 -1.32 -28.59 5.85
N GLY A 554 -1.42 -27.80 6.91
CA GLY A 554 -0.64 -26.58 7.09
C GLY A 554 0.84 -26.89 7.34
N ILE A 555 1.16 -27.54 8.47
CA ILE A 555 2.53 -27.97 8.82
C ILE A 555 2.54 -29.47 9.13
N LEU A 556 3.32 -30.23 8.38
CA LEU A 556 3.49 -31.67 8.51
C LEU A 556 4.90 -32.00 9.02
N LEU A 557 5.01 -32.57 10.23
CA LEU A 557 6.28 -33.06 10.80
C LEU A 557 6.32 -34.59 10.76
N ILE A 558 7.39 -35.16 10.20
CA ILE A 558 7.57 -36.62 10.07
C ILE A 558 9.02 -36.99 10.40
N ASN A 559 9.22 -37.92 11.35
CA ASN A 559 10.50 -38.59 11.58
C ASN A 559 10.32 -40.11 11.38
N ASN A 560 11.27 -40.80 10.75
CA ASN A 560 11.24 -42.26 10.57
C ASN A 560 11.73 -43.02 11.80
N PHE A 561 12.54 -42.35 12.63
CA PHE A 561 13.10 -42.88 13.86
C PHE A 561 12.57 -42.10 15.07
N PRO A 562 12.33 -42.75 16.23
CA PRO A 562 11.88 -42.05 17.43
C PRO A 562 13.03 -41.20 17.99
N SER A 563 13.01 -39.91 17.66
CA SER A 563 14.05 -38.94 17.94
C SER A 563 13.47 -37.64 18.51
N PHE A 564 14.21 -37.00 19.42
CA PHE A 564 13.83 -35.71 19.96
C PHE A 564 14.08 -34.60 18.93
N SER A 565 13.01 -34.11 18.32
CA SER A 565 13.05 -33.05 17.31
C SER A 565 13.37 -31.68 17.92
N ASN A 566 12.87 -31.38 19.12
CA ASN A 566 13.12 -30.12 19.84
C ASN A 566 12.83 -28.84 19.03
N ASN A 567 11.91 -28.88 18.07
CA ASN A 567 11.55 -27.69 17.28
C ASN A 567 10.61 -26.77 18.07
N THR A 568 10.66 -25.47 17.75
CA THR A 568 9.81 -24.44 18.36
C THR A 568 8.84 -23.88 17.32
N ILE A 569 7.54 -23.98 17.57
CA ILE A 569 6.46 -23.50 16.70
C ILE A 569 5.65 -22.47 17.48
N ILE A 570 5.83 -21.17 17.19
CA ILE A 570 5.24 -20.09 17.98
C ILE A 570 4.69 -18.94 17.13
N ASN A 571 3.75 -18.14 17.65
CA ASN A 571 3.18 -16.95 17.00
C ASN A 571 2.52 -17.16 15.62
N ASN A 572 2.39 -18.40 15.12
CA ASN A 572 1.88 -18.65 13.77
C ASN A 572 0.36 -18.54 13.70
N VAL A 573 -0.18 -18.08 12.57
CA VAL A 573 -1.62 -18.09 12.27
C VAL A 573 -1.90 -19.21 11.29
N ILE A 574 -2.50 -20.30 11.77
CA ILE A 574 -2.69 -21.55 11.03
C ILE A 574 -4.18 -21.74 10.80
N TRP A 575 -4.66 -21.45 9.57
CA TRP A 575 -6.11 -21.31 9.33
C TRP A 575 -6.64 -21.85 7.99
N HIS A 576 -7.85 -22.41 8.00
CA HIS A 576 -8.51 -23.07 6.85
C HIS A 576 -7.67 -24.14 6.12
N ASN A 577 -6.81 -24.87 6.83
CA ASN A 577 -6.13 -26.04 6.29
C ASN A 577 -6.96 -27.31 6.54
N GLY A 578 -6.59 -28.44 5.90
CA GLY A 578 -7.11 -29.77 6.27
C GLY A 578 -6.77 -30.09 7.73
N TYR A 579 -5.53 -30.51 7.98
CA TYR A 579 -4.91 -30.46 9.31
C TYR A 579 -4.21 -29.12 9.50
N GLY A 580 -4.33 -28.47 10.66
CA GLY A 580 -3.51 -27.30 11.00
C GLY A 580 -2.04 -27.70 11.16
N ILE A 581 -1.77 -28.61 12.10
CA ILE A 581 -0.51 -29.36 12.19
C ILE A 581 -0.81 -30.87 12.18
N TRP A 582 0.01 -31.65 11.49
CA TRP A 582 0.05 -33.11 11.58
C TRP A 582 1.46 -33.56 11.98
N MET A 583 1.58 -34.37 13.03
CA MET A 583 2.83 -34.97 13.49
C MET A 583 2.79 -36.50 13.35
N ASP A 584 3.80 -37.07 12.71
CA ASP A 584 4.06 -38.51 12.64
C ASP A 584 5.44 -38.80 13.26
N ASN A 585 5.42 -39.47 14.41
CA ASN A 585 6.61 -39.88 15.16
C ASN A 585 7.61 -38.74 15.50
N SER A 586 7.13 -37.50 15.66
CA SER A 586 7.95 -36.35 16.07
C SER A 586 7.71 -36.00 17.54
N ASP A 587 8.78 -36.00 18.35
CA ASP A 587 8.75 -35.91 19.82
C ASP A 587 9.56 -34.71 20.35
N GLY A 588 9.16 -34.15 21.48
CA GLY A 588 9.88 -33.07 22.17
C GLY A 588 9.71 -31.67 21.54
N ASN A 589 8.83 -31.47 20.57
CA ASN A 589 8.55 -30.15 20.02
C ASN A 589 7.75 -29.28 21.01
N THR A 590 7.90 -27.96 20.90
CA THR A 590 7.28 -26.97 21.77
C THR A 590 6.43 -26.00 20.94
N ILE A 591 5.11 -25.98 21.20
CA ILE A 591 4.08 -25.35 20.37
C ILE A 591 3.18 -24.46 21.24
N TYR A 592 3.37 -23.14 21.24
CA TYR A 592 2.56 -22.22 22.04
C TYR A 592 2.40 -20.87 21.34
N HIS A 593 1.46 -20.03 21.78
CA HIS A 593 1.19 -18.72 21.19
C HIS A 593 0.77 -18.75 19.70
N ASN A 594 0.38 -19.91 19.15
CA ASN A 594 -0.17 -20.01 17.81
C ASN A 594 -1.70 -19.79 17.80
N ASN A 595 -2.22 -19.44 16.64
CA ASN A 595 -3.63 -19.19 16.37
C ASN A 595 -4.18 -20.27 15.42
N PHE A 596 -4.84 -21.29 15.96
CA PHE A 596 -5.48 -22.36 15.20
C PHE A 596 -6.94 -22.00 14.88
N ILE A 597 -7.23 -21.67 13.62
CA ILE A 597 -8.53 -21.10 13.21
C ILE A 597 -9.16 -21.88 12.06
N ASN A 598 -10.32 -22.50 12.30
CA ASN A 598 -11.14 -23.16 11.29
C ASN A 598 -10.40 -24.18 10.40
N ASN A 599 -9.39 -24.87 10.91
CA ASN A 599 -8.84 -26.05 10.22
C ASN A 599 -9.84 -27.21 10.33
N THR A 600 -9.84 -28.16 9.40
CA THR A 600 -10.76 -29.32 9.46
C THR A 600 -10.48 -30.20 10.69
N GLN A 601 -9.22 -30.26 11.12
CA GLN A 601 -8.79 -30.64 12.46
C GLN A 601 -7.57 -29.78 12.84
N GLN A 602 -7.56 -29.19 14.03
CA GLN A 602 -6.51 -28.23 14.43
C GLN A 602 -5.13 -28.89 14.49
N VAL A 603 -5.02 -29.98 15.24
CA VAL A 603 -3.80 -30.79 15.39
C VAL A 603 -4.14 -32.27 15.28
N ARG A 604 -3.31 -33.02 14.55
CA ARG A 604 -3.30 -34.50 14.53
C ARG A 604 -1.92 -35.00 14.95
N ILE A 605 -1.87 -35.99 15.83
CA ILE A 605 -0.64 -36.66 16.25
C ILE A 605 -0.87 -38.16 16.09
N ASP A 606 -0.07 -38.81 15.25
CA ASP A 606 -0.11 -40.28 15.10
C ASP A 606 0.88 -40.96 16.07
N TRP A 607 2.01 -40.30 16.37
CA TRP A 607 2.94 -40.68 17.44
C TRP A 607 3.81 -39.48 17.88
N GLY A 608 4.17 -39.42 19.16
CA GLY A 608 5.04 -38.39 19.76
C GLY A 608 4.39 -37.64 20.92
N ASN A 609 5.21 -37.10 21.82
CA ASN A 609 4.82 -36.30 22.98
C ASN A 609 5.41 -34.90 22.85
N ASN A 610 4.56 -33.88 22.84
CA ASN A 610 4.92 -32.51 22.50
C ASN A 610 4.25 -31.55 23.49
N THR A 611 4.91 -30.41 23.74
CA THR A 611 4.47 -29.44 24.73
C THR A 611 3.64 -28.35 24.07
N PHE A 612 2.34 -28.30 24.37
CA PHE A 612 1.39 -27.36 23.74
C PHE A 612 1.12 -26.07 24.55
N ASP A 613 1.95 -25.77 25.56
CA ASP A 613 1.86 -24.52 26.32
C ASP A 613 3.20 -24.08 26.94
N ASN A 614 3.33 -22.80 27.26
CA ASN A 614 4.52 -22.22 27.90
C ASN A 614 4.30 -21.91 29.39
N GLY A 615 3.39 -22.66 30.04
CA GLY A 615 3.05 -22.48 31.45
C GLY A 615 2.26 -21.20 31.77
N TYR A 616 1.74 -21.12 32.99
CA TYR A 616 1.14 -19.88 33.52
C TYR A 616 2.23 -18.86 33.94
N PRO A 617 2.07 -17.54 33.69
CA PRO A 617 0.95 -16.86 33.02
C PRO A 617 1.16 -16.68 31.50
N SER A 618 2.14 -17.36 30.89
CA SER A 618 2.43 -17.27 29.46
C SER A 618 1.25 -17.77 28.61
N GLY A 619 0.61 -18.85 29.03
CA GLY A 619 -0.47 -19.51 28.30
C GLY A 619 0.01 -20.48 27.23
N GLY A 620 -0.95 -21.04 26.50
CA GLY A 620 -0.75 -21.96 25.39
C GLY A 620 -1.10 -21.33 24.05
N ASN A 621 -1.94 -22.00 23.26
CA ASN A 621 -2.37 -21.57 21.94
C ASN A 621 -3.84 -21.11 21.97
N TYR A 622 -4.25 -20.36 20.95
CA TYR A 622 -5.66 -20.10 20.68
C TYR A 622 -6.23 -21.17 19.75
N TRP A 623 -7.44 -21.64 20.07
CA TRP A 623 -8.13 -22.71 19.36
C TRP A 623 -9.57 -22.27 19.06
N SER A 624 -9.93 -22.05 17.79
CA SER A 624 -11.26 -21.55 17.39
C SER A 624 -12.44 -22.49 17.71
N ASP A 625 -12.14 -23.73 18.10
CA ASP A 625 -13.04 -24.81 18.48
C ASP A 625 -13.03 -25.09 20.00
N TYR A 626 -12.23 -24.38 20.78
CA TYR A 626 -12.29 -24.46 22.25
C TYR A 626 -13.60 -23.87 22.77
N THR A 627 -14.29 -24.64 23.61
CA THR A 627 -15.61 -24.32 24.17
C THR A 627 -15.63 -24.28 25.70
N GLY A 628 -14.45 -24.24 26.33
CA GLY A 628 -14.33 -24.07 27.77
C GLY A 628 -14.64 -22.64 28.22
N THR A 629 -14.66 -22.44 29.53
CA THR A 629 -14.91 -21.15 30.18
C THR A 629 -13.61 -20.53 30.69
N ASP A 630 -13.67 -19.24 31.03
CA ASP A 630 -12.65 -18.47 31.74
C ASP A 630 -13.39 -17.75 32.88
N VAL A 631 -13.54 -18.44 34.01
CA VAL A 631 -14.13 -17.89 35.25
C VAL A 631 -13.22 -18.08 36.45
N LYS A 632 -12.04 -18.66 36.22
CA LYS A 632 -10.98 -18.89 37.20
C LYS A 632 -9.62 -18.48 36.64
N CYS A 633 -8.65 -18.41 37.53
CA CYS A 633 -7.32 -17.93 37.23
C CYS A 633 -6.21 -18.69 37.96
N GLY A 634 -4.97 -18.39 37.56
CA GLY A 634 -3.76 -18.82 38.23
C GLY A 634 -3.16 -20.15 37.73
N PRO A 635 -2.03 -20.59 38.32
CA PRO A 635 -1.25 -21.74 37.85
C PRO A 635 -1.96 -23.10 37.90
N SER A 636 -3.14 -23.19 38.50
CA SER A 636 -3.95 -24.42 38.56
C SER A 636 -5.39 -24.20 38.13
N GLN A 637 -5.72 -22.99 37.63
CA GLN A 637 -7.06 -22.62 37.15
C GLN A 637 -8.15 -23.02 38.16
N ASP A 638 -7.96 -22.55 39.39
CA ASP A 638 -8.71 -22.94 40.60
C ASP A 638 -9.15 -21.76 41.49
N PHE A 639 -8.57 -20.57 41.32
CA PHE A 639 -8.99 -19.34 42.02
C PHE A 639 -10.08 -18.60 41.23
N PRO A 640 -11.13 -18.03 41.84
CA PRO A 640 -12.19 -17.32 41.10
C PRO A 640 -11.75 -16.00 40.47
N GLY A 641 -12.20 -15.72 39.24
CA GLY A 641 -11.89 -14.52 38.45
C GLY A 641 -11.19 -14.88 37.14
N SER A 642 -11.44 -14.13 36.06
CA SER A 642 -10.89 -14.42 34.72
C SER A 642 -9.45 -13.94 34.56
N ASP A 643 -8.63 -14.69 33.82
CA ASP A 643 -7.28 -14.28 33.39
C ASP A 643 -7.00 -14.48 31.88
N PHE A 644 -8.05 -14.73 31.09
CA PHE A 644 -8.04 -14.95 29.63
C PHE A 644 -7.37 -16.26 29.18
N ILE A 645 -7.08 -17.14 30.13
CA ILE A 645 -6.77 -18.56 29.92
C ILE A 645 -8.02 -19.38 30.23
N GLY A 646 -8.21 -20.50 29.54
CA GLY A 646 -9.35 -21.39 29.75
C GLY A 646 -9.20 -22.29 30.98
N ASP A 647 -10.27 -22.36 31.79
CA ASP A 647 -10.41 -23.14 33.04
C ASP A 647 -10.09 -24.65 32.90
N THR A 648 -10.05 -25.15 31.66
CA THR A 648 -9.89 -26.56 31.31
C THR A 648 -8.90 -26.75 30.15
N PRO A 649 -7.95 -27.70 30.22
CA PRO A 649 -7.02 -27.99 29.12
C PRO A 649 -7.71 -28.33 27.80
N TYR A 650 -7.16 -27.87 26.67
CA TYR A 650 -7.52 -28.39 25.34
C TYR A 650 -6.80 -29.72 25.14
N ILE A 651 -7.57 -30.81 25.07
CA ILE A 651 -7.05 -32.19 24.98
C ILE A 651 -6.90 -32.57 23.51
N ILE A 652 -5.67 -32.92 23.10
CA ILE A 652 -5.36 -33.40 21.75
C ILE A 652 -5.40 -34.93 21.75
N ASP A 653 -4.71 -35.55 22.71
CA ASP A 653 -4.78 -36.99 23.01
C ASP A 653 -4.48 -37.27 24.51
N THR A 654 -4.10 -38.49 24.88
CA THR A 654 -3.82 -38.88 26.28
C THR A 654 -2.55 -38.27 26.85
N ASN A 655 -1.58 -37.92 26.00
CA ASN A 655 -0.26 -37.42 26.37
C ASN A 655 -0.12 -35.93 25.97
N ASN A 656 -0.68 -35.55 24.82
CA ASN A 656 -0.62 -34.21 24.25
C ASN A 656 -1.85 -33.39 24.65
N ARG A 657 -1.61 -32.24 25.29
CA ARG A 657 -2.63 -31.27 25.68
C ARG A 657 -2.02 -29.90 25.87
N ASP A 658 -2.78 -28.87 25.55
CA ASP A 658 -2.54 -27.50 25.99
C ASP A 658 -3.18 -27.33 27.37
N ARG A 659 -2.38 -27.05 28.40
CA ARG A 659 -2.90 -26.88 29.77
C ARG A 659 -3.51 -25.50 30.02
N TYR A 660 -3.24 -24.53 29.16
CA TYR A 660 -3.58 -23.12 29.34
C TYR A 660 -4.08 -22.50 28.01
N PRO A 661 -5.12 -23.07 27.36
CA PRO A 661 -5.60 -22.59 26.08
C PRO A 661 -6.07 -21.13 26.19
N LEU A 662 -5.71 -20.30 25.23
CA LEU A 662 -6.04 -18.88 25.22
C LEU A 662 -7.49 -18.66 24.80
N MET A 663 -8.20 -17.76 25.49
CA MET A 663 -9.60 -17.42 25.16
C MET A 663 -9.74 -16.52 23.92
N TYR A 664 -8.66 -15.83 23.54
CA TYR A 664 -8.58 -14.93 22.40
C TYR A 664 -7.33 -15.25 21.57
N SER A 665 -7.31 -14.81 20.31
CA SER A 665 -6.14 -15.05 19.45
C SER A 665 -4.90 -14.38 20.03
N TYR A 666 -3.78 -15.11 20.05
CA TYR A 666 -2.50 -14.58 20.47
C TYR A 666 -2.13 -13.35 19.62
N GLY A 667 -1.59 -12.32 20.28
CA GLY A 667 -1.34 -11.00 19.68
C GLY A 667 -2.56 -10.09 19.61
N SER A 668 -3.79 -10.58 19.87
CA SER A 668 -4.96 -9.71 20.07
C SER A 668 -5.06 -9.25 21.52
N SER A 669 -5.56 -8.03 21.73
CA SER A 669 -6.04 -7.61 23.05
C SER A 669 -7.43 -8.19 23.30
N PRO A 670 -7.75 -8.69 24.51
CA PRO A 670 -9.13 -9.01 24.86
C PRO A 670 -10.01 -7.76 24.63
N PRO A 671 -11.20 -7.90 24.01
CA PRO A 671 -12.04 -6.77 23.69
C PRO A 671 -12.48 -6.05 24.99
N PRO A 672 -12.34 -4.71 25.08
CA PRO A 672 -12.61 -3.99 26.32
C PRO A 672 -14.08 -4.17 26.74
N THR A 673 -14.33 -4.14 28.04
CA THR A 673 -15.68 -4.21 28.59
C THR A 673 -16.17 -2.83 29.01
N TYR A 674 -17.47 -2.60 28.83
CA TYR A 674 -18.16 -1.35 29.14
C TYR A 674 -19.42 -1.61 29.95
N ASN A 675 -19.77 -0.66 30.81
CA ASN A 675 -20.92 -0.76 31.71
C ASN A 675 -22.16 -0.13 31.09
N LEU A 676 -23.26 -0.88 31.03
CA LEU A 676 -24.60 -0.36 30.78
C LEU A 676 -25.36 -0.24 32.10
N THR A 677 -25.70 0.98 32.50
CA THR A 677 -26.57 1.25 33.64
C THR A 677 -28.01 1.47 33.16
N ILE A 678 -28.89 0.52 33.48
CA ILE A 678 -30.31 0.52 33.11
C ILE A 678 -31.14 1.15 34.24
N MET A 679 -32.05 2.05 33.87
CA MET A 679 -32.92 2.79 34.80
C MET A 679 -34.37 2.87 34.28
N ALA A 680 -35.30 3.15 35.18
CA ALA A 680 -36.71 3.41 34.87
C ALA A 680 -37.24 4.58 35.71
N THR A 681 -38.18 5.36 35.16
CA THR A 681 -39.02 6.26 35.98
C THR A 681 -40.16 5.48 36.63
N VAL A 682 -40.85 6.11 37.61
CA VAL A 682 -42.14 5.62 38.11
C VAL A 682 -43.11 5.43 36.93
N GLY A 683 -43.89 4.33 36.94
CA GLY A 683 -44.86 4.00 35.89
C GLY A 683 -44.48 2.81 34.99
N GLY A 684 -43.41 2.09 35.31
CA GLY A 684 -43.06 0.84 34.64
C GLY A 684 -41.72 0.26 35.08
N THR A 685 -41.31 -0.81 34.41
CA THR A 685 -40.06 -1.56 34.66
C THR A 685 -39.31 -1.83 33.35
N THR A 686 -38.11 -2.40 33.44
CA THR A 686 -37.31 -2.81 32.27
C THR A 686 -36.96 -4.30 32.31
N ASN A 687 -36.67 -4.87 31.15
CA ASN A 687 -35.98 -6.16 31.00
C ASN A 687 -34.75 -5.98 30.08
N PRO A 688 -33.50 -6.17 30.55
CA PRO A 688 -33.12 -6.52 31.93
C PRO A 688 -33.59 -5.49 32.98
N PRO A 689 -33.72 -5.90 34.26
CA PRO A 689 -34.09 -4.99 35.35
C PRO A 689 -33.15 -3.79 35.48
N ALA A 690 -33.58 -2.77 36.24
CA ALA A 690 -32.72 -1.63 36.55
C ALA A 690 -31.50 -2.07 37.39
N GLY A 691 -30.31 -1.66 36.97
CA GLY A 691 -29.03 -2.15 37.49
C GLY A 691 -27.88 -1.82 36.54
N THR A 692 -26.65 -2.14 36.95
CA THR A 692 -25.44 -1.96 36.12
C THR A 692 -24.91 -3.32 35.69
N TYR A 693 -24.64 -3.47 34.40
CA TYR A 693 -24.20 -4.72 33.76
C TYR A 693 -22.99 -4.43 32.87
N SER A 694 -21.95 -5.26 32.95
CA SER A 694 -20.77 -5.12 32.08
C SER A 694 -20.94 -6.00 30.83
N TYR A 695 -20.62 -5.43 29.67
CA TYR A 695 -20.78 -6.03 28.34
C TYR A 695 -19.51 -5.82 27.50
N THR A 696 -19.31 -6.64 26.47
CA THR A 696 -18.13 -6.55 25.60
C THR A 696 -18.27 -5.41 24.58
N ALA A 697 -17.17 -4.76 24.21
CA ALA A 697 -17.17 -3.69 23.23
C ALA A 697 -17.78 -4.12 21.87
N ASN A 698 -18.55 -3.21 21.27
CA ASN A 698 -19.37 -3.41 20.07
C ASN A 698 -20.51 -4.46 20.20
N GLN A 699 -20.74 -5.03 21.39
CA GLN A 699 -21.95 -5.83 21.63
C GLN A 699 -23.19 -4.93 21.52
N THR A 700 -24.24 -5.43 20.85
CA THR A 700 -25.55 -4.77 20.85
C THR A 700 -26.46 -5.41 21.89
N VAL A 701 -26.89 -4.63 22.88
CA VAL A 701 -27.76 -5.06 23.98
C VAL A 701 -29.19 -4.59 23.71
N GLN A 702 -30.16 -5.49 23.85
CA GLN A 702 -31.59 -5.17 23.78
C GLN A 702 -32.14 -4.91 25.17
N VAL A 703 -32.87 -3.80 25.34
CA VAL A 703 -33.62 -3.50 26.57
C VAL A 703 -35.07 -3.18 26.23
N THR A 704 -36.00 -3.82 26.94
CA THR A 704 -37.46 -3.64 26.77
C THR A 704 -38.02 -2.85 27.95
N ALA A 705 -38.87 -1.85 27.68
CA ALA A 705 -39.65 -1.12 28.67
C ALA A 705 -41.05 -1.74 28.82
N ILE A 706 -41.53 -1.88 30.06
CA ILE A 706 -42.78 -2.56 30.41
C ILE A 706 -43.62 -1.58 31.27
N PRO A 707 -44.64 -0.91 30.72
CA PRO A 707 -45.48 0.04 31.45
C PRO A 707 -46.35 -0.62 32.53
N ASP A 708 -46.58 0.09 33.62
CA ASP A 708 -47.61 -0.23 34.61
C ASP A 708 -49.01 0.20 34.13
N THR A 709 -50.05 -0.42 34.67
CA THR A 709 -51.46 -0.08 34.38
C THR A 709 -51.76 1.40 34.64
N GLY A 710 -52.18 2.13 33.60
CA GLY A 710 -52.46 3.57 33.64
C GLY A 710 -51.33 4.45 33.10
N TYR A 711 -50.18 3.86 32.80
CA TYR A 711 -49.05 4.51 32.14
C TYR A 711 -48.86 3.98 30.72
N LEU A 712 -48.16 4.77 29.89
CA LEU A 712 -47.64 4.38 28.59
C LEU A 712 -46.13 4.61 28.57
N PHE A 713 -45.41 3.78 27.80
CA PHE A 713 -43.98 4.01 27.53
C PHE A 713 -43.83 5.22 26.60
N GLY A 714 -43.12 6.25 27.05
CA GLY A 714 -42.90 7.47 26.29
C GLY A 714 -41.70 7.36 25.36
N TYR A 715 -40.50 7.26 25.93
CA TYR A 715 -39.23 7.21 25.19
C TYR A 715 -38.07 6.72 26.06
N TRP A 716 -36.94 6.41 25.43
CA TRP A 716 -35.67 6.13 26.08
C TRP A 716 -34.78 7.38 26.13
N GLU A 717 -34.08 7.57 27.24
CA GLU A 717 -32.90 8.43 27.31
C GLU A 717 -31.65 7.55 27.30
N LEU A 718 -30.74 7.76 26.34
CA LEU A 718 -29.39 7.19 26.34
C LEU A 718 -28.40 8.31 26.64
N ASP A 719 -27.60 8.15 27.70
CA ASP A 719 -26.63 9.13 28.21
C ASP A 719 -27.23 10.53 28.49
N GLY A 720 -28.53 10.56 28.80
CA GLY A 720 -29.31 11.80 29.01
C GLY A 720 -29.87 12.44 27.74
N ILE A 721 -29.71 11.82 26.58
CA ILE A 721 -30.29 12.26 25.29
C ILE A 721 -31.50 11.39 24.96
N ASN A 722 -32.63 12.01 24.60
CA ASN A 722 -33.82 11.29 24.12
C ASN A 722 -33.53 10.62 22.76
N VAL A 723 -33.59 9.29 22.72
CA VAL A 723 -33.35 8.45 21.53
C VAL A 723 -34.63 7.80 20.97
N GLY A 724 -35.80 8.28 21.40
CA GLY A 724 -37.10 7.95 20.82
C GLY A 724 -37.84 6.79 21.50
N SER A 725 -38.97 6.42 20.90
CA SER A 725 -39.99 5.52 21.48
C SER A 725 -39.96 4.08 20.95
N ALA A 726 -38.87 3.66 20.31
CA ALA A 726 -38.70 2.27 19.88
C ALA A 726 -38.59 1.36 21.12
N ASN A 727 -39.33 0.26 21.14
CA ASN A 727 -39.36 -0.67 22.27
C ASN A 727 -39.49 -2.12 21.76
N PRO A 728 -38.50 -3.01 21.95
CA PRO A 728 -37.22 -2.77 22.64
C PRO A 728 -36.30 -1.76 21.94
N TYR A 729 -35.24 -1.35 22.63
CA TYR A 729 -34.19 -0.47 22.11
C TYR A 729 -32.82 -1.16 22.12
N SER A 730 -32.03 -0.87 21.08
CA SER A 730 -30.68 -1.40 20.85
C SER A 730 -29.62 -0.42 21.35
N VAL A 731 -28.87 -0.78 22.40
CA VAL A 731 -27.64 -0.05 22.79
C VAL A 731 -26.44 -0.75 22.16
N LEU A 732 -25.65 -0.03 21.37
CA LEU A 732 -24.31 -0.48 20.95
C LEU A 732 -23.32 -0.11 22.05
N MET A 733 -22.57 -1.08 22.59
CA MET A 733 -21.60 -0.82 23.65
C MET A 733 -20.26 -0.35 23.06
N ASP A 734 -20.18 0.91 22.63
CA ASP A 734 -18.91 1.53 22.18
C ASP A 734 -18.15 2.26 23.30
N LYS A 735 -18.81 2.48 24.44
CA LYS A 735 -18.29 3.00 25.73
C LYS A 735 -19.25 2.65 26.88
N ASP A 736 -18.95 3.12 28.10
CA ASP A 736 -19.90 3.13 29.22
C ASP A 736 -21.14 3.98 28.89
N HIS A 737 -22.32 3.46 29.23
CA HIS A 737 -23.63 3.99 28.86
C HIS A 737 -24.63 4.01 30.02
N ALA A 738 -25.58 4.95 29.97
CA ALA A 738 -26.73 5.02 30.87
C ALA A 738 -28.03 5.07 30.07
N LEU A 739 -28.82 3.98 30.11
CA LEU A 739 -30.12 3.88 29.41
C LEU A 739 -31.26 3.97 30.42
N LYS A 740 -32.24 4.85 30.17
CA LYS A 740 -33.35 5.12 31.09
C LYS A 740 -34.70 5.12 30.37
N ALA A 741 -35.63 4.27 30.83
CA ALA A 741 -37.01 4.23 30.35
C ALA A 741 -37.84 5.37 30.98
N ILE A 742 -38.52 6.16 30.15
CA ILE A 742 -39.44 7.21 30.58
C ILE A 742 -40.89 6.77 30.36
N PHE A 743 -41.67 6.70 31.44
CA PHE A 743 -43.10 6.38 31.43
C PHE A 743 -43.95 7.64 31.69
N THR A 744 -45.14 7.71 31.10
CA THR A 744 -46.06 8.86 31.21
C THR A 744 -47.49 8.40 31.49
N VAL A 745 -48.28 9.22 32.19
CA VAL A 745 -49.66 8.89 32.60
C VAL A 745 -50.63 9.10 31.43
N ILE A 746 -51.60 8.19 31.27
CA ILE A 746 -52.69 8.33 30.29
C ILE A 746 -53.74 9.36 30.80
N PRO A 747 -54.03 10.46 30.08
CA PRO A 747 -55.02 11.46 30.50
C PRO A 747 -56.46 11.06 30.14
N PRO A 748 -57.47 11.63 30.83
CA PRO A 748 -58.89 11.42 30.51
C PRO A 748 -59.32 12.10 29.19
N PRO A 749 -60.48 11.73 28.59
CA PRO A 749 -60.93 12.28 27.29
C PRO A 749 -61.16 13.80 27.27
N LEU A 750 -60.88 14.42 26.12
CA LEU A 750 -61.04 15.85 25.87
C LEU A 750 -62.51 16.30 25.90
N SER A 751 -62.78 17.47 26.48
CA SER A 751 -64.10 18.10 26.58
C SER A 751 -63.99 19.63 26.53
N ALA A 752 -65.04 20.31 26.02
CA ALA A 752 -65.08 21.76 25.85
C ALA A 752 -66.50 22.34 26.05
N SER A 753 -66.59 23.56 26.58
CA SER A 753 -67.86 24.29 26.79
C SER A 753 -67.65 25.81 26.69
N ILE A 754 -68.72 26.60 26.51
CA ILE A 754 -68.67 28.07 26.35
C ILE A 754 -69.74 28.80 27.16
N SER A 755 -69.49 30.07 27.46
CA SER A 755 -70.43 30.98 28.13
C SER A 755 -70.30 32.41 27.55
N PRO A 756 -71.38 33.20 27.45
CA PRO A 756 -72.78 32.88 27.76
C PRO A 756 -73.49 32.12 26.63
N LEU A 757 -74.45 31.25 26.97
CA LEU A 757 -75.24 30.51 25.98
C LEU A 757 -76.37 31.33 25.34
N SER A 758 -76.68 32.54 25.83
CA SER A 758 -77.55 33.48 25.12
C SER A 758 -77.30 34.94 25.49
N ALA A 759 -77.64 35.86 24.59
CA ALA A 759 -77.69 37.30 24.84
C ALA A 759 -78.72 37.99 23.93
N SER A 760 -79.13 39.20 24.30
CA SER A 760 -79.93 40.11 23.48
C SER A 760 -79.18 41.43 23.30
N LEU A 761 -79.04 41.90 22.06
CA LEU A 761 -78.22 43.05 21.69
C LEU A 761 -78.97 43.99 20.72
N LEU A 762 -78.67 45.28 20.77
CA LEU A 762 -78.92 46.18 19.63
C LEU A 762 -77.77 46.06 18.61
N VAL A 763 -78.06 46.32 17.34
CA VAL A 763 -77.04 46.46 16.28
C VAL A 763 -75.93 47.43 16.72
N GLY A 764 -74.68 46.95 16.67
CA GLY A 764 -73.48 47.67 17.11
C GLY A 764 -73.05 47.42 18.56
N GLN A 765 -73.83 46.72 19.39
CA GLN A 765 -73.39 46.27 20.72
C GLN A 765 -72.58 44.96 20.61
N SER A 766 -71.72 44.69 21.59
CA SER A 766 -70.84 43.51 21.62
C SER A 766 -71.21 42.53 22.73
N VAL A 767 -70.96 41.23 22.50
CA VAL A 767 -70.95 40.18 23.52
C VAL A 767 -69.60 39.46 23.50
N MET A 768 -69.04 39.15 24.67
CA MET A 768 -67.82 38.35 24.82
C MET A 768 -68.19 36.93 25.26
N PHE A 769 -67.57 35.94 24.62
CA PHE A 769 -67.62 34.54 24.99
C PHE A 769 -66.30 34.08 25.58
N SER A 770 -66.35 33.12 26.50
CA SER A 770 -65.19 32.42 27.06
C SER A 770 -65.39 30.91 27.08
N SER A 771 -64.29 30.16 26.97
CA SER A 771 -64.27 28.69 26.93
C SER A 771 -63.78 28.05 28.23
N ILE A 772 -64.27 26.86 28.55
CA ILE A 772 -63.70 25.96 29.56
C ILE A 772 -63.37 24.62 28.87
N VAL A 773 -62.17 24.09 29.10
CA VAL A 773 -61.62 22.87 28.48
C VAL A 773 -61.02 21.96 29.55
N SER A 774 -61.22 20.64 29.44
CA SER A 774 -60.56 19.65 30.30
C SER A 774 -60.40 18.29 29.62
N GLY A 775 -59.36 17.54 30.03
CA GLY A 775 -58.95 16.28 29.41
C GLY A 775 -58.16 16.47 28.11
N GLY A 776 -57.72 15.37 27.51
CA GLY A 776 -56.79 15.38 26.36
C GLY A 776 -55.37 15.76 26.74
N TYR A 777 -54.51 15.93 25.73
CA TYR A 777 -53.11 16.34 25.88
C TYR A 777 -52.93 17.83 25.56
N PRO A 778 -52.60 18.71 26.52
CA PRO A 778 -52.28 20.11 26.22
C PRO A 778 -50.95 20.22 25.44
N PRO A 779 -50.70 21.32 24.69
CA PRO A 779 -51.55 22.51 24.53
C PRO A 779 -52.82 22.26 23.70
N TYR A 780 -53.81 23.16 23.84
CA TYR A 780 -55.06 23.12 23.07
C TYR A 780 -55.10 24.21 22.01
N GLY A 781 -55.56 23.87 20.80
CA GLY A 781 -55.97 24.81 19.77
C GLY A 781 -57.47 25.12 19.85
N TYR A 782 -57.86 26.36 19.51
CA TYR A 782 -59.25 26.84 19.56
C TYR A 782 -59.67 27.34 18.18
N GLN A 783 -60.94 27.18 17.81
CA GLN A 783 -61.53 27.82 16.63
C GLN A 783 -63.03 28.10 16.83
N TRP A 784 -63.41 29.37 16.82
CA TRP A 784 -64.82 29.78 16.94
C TRP A 784 -65.56 29.75 15.59
N TYR A 785 -66.86 29.47 15.66
CA TYR A 785 -67.79 29.41 14.53
C TYR A 785 -68.99 30.32 14.76
N LEU A 786 -69.45 30.98 13.69
CA LEU A 786 -70.63 31.84 13.66
C LEU A 786 -71.57 31.35 12.55
N ASN A 787 -72.81 31.00 12.89
CA ASN A 787 -73.81 30.44 11.98
C ASN A 787 -73.31 29.22 11.18
N GLY A 788 -72.44 28.39 11.79
CA GLY A 788 -71.82 27.23 11.14
C GLY A 788 -70.64 27.56 10.21
N SER A 789 -70.32 28.84 10.01
CA SER A 789 -69.13 29.29 9.27
C SER A 789 -67.96 29.53 10.21
N LEU A 790 -66.75 29.22 9.78
CA LEU A 790 -65.52 29.49 10.53
C LEU A 790 -65.29 31.01 10.66
N VAL A 791 -64.98 31.48 11.87
CA VAL A 791 -64.58 32.88 12.09
C VAL A 791 -63.06 32.98 11.96
N SER A 792 -62.58 33.64 10.91
CA SER A 792 -61.15 33.82 10.67
C SER A 792 -60.47 34.48 11.88
N GLU A 793 -59.26 34.04 12.22
CA GLU A 793 -58.42 34.57 13.32
C GLU A 793 -59.01 34.45 14.74
N ALA A 794 -60.23 33.94 14.91
CA ALA A 794 -60.82 33.65 16.21
C ALA A 794 -60.31 32.31 16.77
N THR A 795 -59.03 32.30 17.16
CA THR A 795 -58.28 31.10 17.61
C THR A 795 -57.83 31.15 19.08
N SER A 796 -58.49 31.99 19.89
CA SER A 796 -58.24 32.13 21.34
C SER A 796 -59.36 31.48 22.17
N SER A 797 -59.11 31.25 23.46
CA SER A 797 -60.08 30.78 24.45
C SER A 797 -61.19 31.80 24.80
N ILE A 798 -61.08 33.02 24.27
CA ILE A 798 -62.11 34.06 24.31
C ILE A 798 -62.37 34.62 22.91
N TRP A 799 -63.59 35.06 22.64
CA TRP A 799 -63.95 35.75 21.40
C TRP A 799 -65.02 36.82 21.66
N THR A 800 -64.97 37.94 20.94
CA THR A 800 -65.96 39.03 21.05
C THR A 800 -66.70 39.21 19.74
N PHE A 801 -68.02 39.13 19.80
CA PHE A 801 -68.92 39.25 18.65
C PHE A 801 -69.66 40.59 18.68
N THR A 802 -69.59 41.34 17.57
CA THR A 802 -70.25 42.65 17.40
C THR A 802 -71.09 42.65 16.12
N PRO A 803 -72.39 42.29 16.18
CA PRO A 803 -73.28 42.25 15.02
C PRO A 803 -73.59 43.63 14.44
N LEU A 804 -73.35 43.79 13.14
CA LEU A 804 -73.70 44.99 12.36
C LEU A 804 -75.07 44.92 11.65
N THR A 805 -75.76 43.77 11.75
CA THR A 805 -77.12 43.57 11.22
C THR A 805 -78.02 42.94 12.27
N ALA A 806 -79.33 43.14 12.14
CA ALA A 806 -80.32 42.53 13.02
C ALA A 806 -80.63 41.09 12.58
N GLY A 807 -80.92 40.21 13.54
CA GLY A 807 -81.15 38.79 13.28
C GLY A 807 -80.75 37.90 14.47
N THR A 808 -80.87 36.59 14.28
CA THR A 808 -80.43 35.59 15.27
C THR A 808 -79.15 34.92 14.81
N TYR A 809 -78.15 34.85 15.69
CA TYR A 809 -76.85 34.26 15.42
C TYR A 809 -76.60 33.06 16.34
N LYS A 810 -75.95 32.02 15.82
CA LYS A 810 -75.50 30.84 16.56
C LYS A 810 -73.98 30.83 16.67
N VAL A 811 -73.45 30.57 17.86
CA VAL A 811 -72.00 30.57 18.13
C VAL A 811 -71.60 29.27 18.84
N TYR A 812 -70.54 28.62 18.38
CA TYR A 812 -69.92 27.49 19.07
C TYR A 812 -68.40 27.48 18.84
N LEU A 813 -67.71 26.61 19.56
CA LEU A 813 -66.26 26.49 19.58
C LEU A 813 -65.84 25.04 19.33
N ASN A 814 -64.87 24.83 18.45
CA ASN A 814 -64.10 23.59 18.38
C ASN A 814 -62.79 23.76 19.17
N VAL A 815 -62.39 22.71 19.88
CA VAL A 815 -61.12 22.62 20.60
C VAL A 815 -60.40 21.35 20.17
N THR A 816 -59.11 21.46 19.85
CA THR A 816 -58.25 20.34 19.44
C THR A 816 -57.10 20.19 20.43
N ASP A 817 -56.78 18.97 20.85
CA ASP A 817 -55.60 18.70 21.70
C ASP A 817 -54.33 18.38 20.89
N ASN A 818 -53.19 18.29 21.57
CA ASN A 818 -51.88 18.04 20.97
C ASN A 818 -51.73 16.63 20.36
N SER A 819 -52.71 15.74 20.54
CA SER A 819 -52.80 14.43 19.88
C SER A 819 -53.81 14.42 18.72
N GLY A 820 -54.44 15.56 18.42
CA GLY A 820 -55.42 15.69 17.35
C GLY A 820 -56.86 15.28 17.73
N ASN A 821 -57.12 15.00 19.01
CA ASN A 821 -58.49 14.76 19.48
C ASN A 821 -59.29 16.07 19.41
N VAL A 822 -60.56 16.02 19.01
CA VAL A 822 -61.41 17.22 18.86
C VAL A 822 -62.65 17.12 19.76
N ALA A 823 -62.93 18.19 20.51
CA ALA A 823 -64.17 18.41 21.23
C ALA A 823 -64.89 19.64 20.69
N ILE A 824 -66.23 19.65 20.77
CA ILE A 824 -67.09 20.74 20.28
C ILE A 824 -67.99 21.19 21.43
N SER A 825 -68.13 22.50 21.61
CA SER A 825 -68.98 23.08 22.65
C SER A 825 -70.47 23.04 22.32
N ASP A 826 -71.31 23.27 23.34
CA ASP A 826 -72.69 23.72 23.15
C ASP A 826 -72.77 24.97 22.23
N THR A 827 -73.94 25.16 21.60
CA THR A 827 -74.20 26.30 20.72
C THR A 827 -74.97 27.41 21.44
N ALA A 828 -74.32 28.55 21.64
CA ALA A 828 -74.94 29.78 22.11
C ALA A 828 -75.84 30.43 21.05
N THR A 829 -76.92 31.13 21.47
CA THR A 829 -77.86 31.83 20.58
C THR A 829 -78.02 33.31 20.95
N ILE A 830 -77.68 34.21 20.03
CA ILE A 830 -77.68 35.67 20.23
C ILE A 830 -78.75 36.31 19.35
N THR A 831 -79.63 37.13 19.94
CA THR A 831 -80.75 37.78 19.22
C THR A 831 -80.55 39.29 19.14
N VAL A 832 -80.45 39.83 17.94
CA VAL A 832 -80.05 41.21 17.66
C VAL A 832 -81.19 41.99 17.05
N ALA A 833 -81.60 43.10 17.70
CA ALA A 833 -82.64 44.00 17.20
C ALA A 833 -82.05 45.25 16.51
N PRO A 834 -82.74 45.87 15.54
CA PRO A 834 -82.37 47.17 15.00
C PRO A 834 -82.37 48.23 16.11
N GLN A 835 -81.61 49.32 15.96
CA GLN A 835 -81.65 50.42 16.91
C GLN A 835 -83.04 51.07 16.95
N LEU A 836 -83.51 51.42 18.16
CA LEU A 836 -84.77 52.12 18.37
C LEU A 836 -84.70 53.53 17.76
N ALA A 837 -85.69 53.88 16.95
CA ALA A 837 -85.84 55.19 16.33
C ALA A 837 -87.31 55.64 16.42
N VAL A 838 -87.52 56.95 16.53
CA VAL A 838 -88.85 57.57 16.46
C VAL A 838 -88.79 58.88 15.68
N SER A 839 -89.76 59.10 14.81
CA SER A 839 -89.98 60.37 14.12
C SER A 839 -91.37 60.93 14.45
N ILE A 840 -91.56 62.23 14.22
CA ILE A 840 -92.85 62.91 14.38
C ILE A 840 -93.19 63.76 13.15
N SER A 841 -94.47 64.01 12.92
CA SER A 841 -94.96 64.87 11.83
C SER A 841 -96.16 65.68 12.30
N PRO A 842 -96.31 66.98 11.95
CA PRO A 842 -95.44 67.76 11.05
C PRO A 842 -94.17 68.30 11.75
N MET A 843 -93.01 68.17 11.10
CA MET A 843 -91.73 68.68 11.60
C MET A 843 -91.62 70.22 11.60
N SER A 844 -92.45 70.91 10.83
CA SER A 844 -92.71 72.33 11.03
C SER A 844 -94.07 72.70 10.45
N VAL A 845 -94.77 73.62 11.09
CA VAL A 845 -95.95 74.28 10.51
C VAL A 845 -95.95 75.75 10.93
N SER A 846 -96.44 76.61 10.04
CA SER A 846 -96.79 77.99 10.38
C SER A 846 -98.30 78.06 10.54
N ILE A 847 -98.76 78.42 11.73
CA ILE A 847 -100.17 78.54 12.09
C ILE A 847 -100.47 79.93 12.66
N LEU A 848 -101.75 80.28 12.75
CA LEU A 848 -102.20 81.47 13.48
C LEU A 848 -102.52 81.10 14.94
N VAL A 849 -102.52 82.10 15.82
CA VAL A 849 -102.90 81.92 17.24
C VAL A 849 -104.30 81.32 17.31
N GLY A 850 -104.48 80.29 18.15
CA GLY A 850 -105.75 79.56 18.31
C GLY A 850 -106.02 78.44 17.28
N GLN A 851 -105.23 78.29 16.22
CA GLN A 851 -105.34 77.12 15.32
C GLN A 851 -104.69 75.88 15.94
N GLN A 852 -105.23 74.69 15.65
CA GLN A 852 -104.69 73.44 16.18
C GLN A 852 -103.68 72.79 15.22
N VAL A 853 -102.71 72.07 15.77
CA VAL A 853 -101.86 71.12 15.03
C VAL A 853 -101.80 69.81 15.79
N THR A 854 -102.13 68.71 15.13
CA THR A 854 -101.94 67.36 15.65
C THR A 854 -100.62 66.79 15.13
N PHE A 855 -99.78 66.36 16.05
CA PHE A 855 -98.60 65.57 15.74
C PHE A 855 -98.91 64.08 15.80
N THR A 856 -98.32 63.31 14.90
CA THR A 856 -98.33 61.85 14.92
C THR A 856 -96.90 61.33 14.95
N SER A 857 -96.68 60.19 15.59
CA SER A 857 -95.36 59.53 15.68
C SER A 857 -95.24 58.33 14.76
N THR A 858 -94.00 57.94 14.45
CA THR A 858 -93.69 56.64 13.83
C THR A 858 -92.45 56.06 14.50
N THR A 859 -92.63 54.93 15.20
CA THR A 859 -91.58 54.21 15.93
C THR A 859 -91.11 53.00 15.12
N SER A 860 -89.82 52.72 15.13
CA SER A 860 -89.24 51.52 14.52
C SER A 860 -87.97 51.05 15.26
N GLY A 861 -87.63 49.76 15.14
CA GLY A 861 -86.51 49.16 15.87
C GLY A 861 -86.73 49.04 17.38
N GLY A 862 -85.69 48.60 18.10
CA GLY A 862 -85.79 48.22 19.51
C GLY A 862 -86.62 46.96 19.74
N TYR A 863 -87.02 46.74 20.99
CA TYR A 863 -87.79 45.58 21.45
C TYR A 863 -89.19 45.99 21.92
N PRO A 864 -90.27 45.79 21.14
CA PRO A 864 -91.63 46.13 21.57
C PRO A 864 -92.09 45.32 22.79
N PRO A 865 -93.07 45.78 23.59
CA PRO A 865 -93.84 47.03 23.42
C PRO A 865 -93.03 48.31 23.72
N TYR A 866 -93.57 49.44 23.29
CA TYR A 866 -92.99 50.78 23.48
C TYR A 866 -93.83 51.63 24.44
N THR A 867 -93.21 52.65 25.03
CA THR A 867 -93.86 53.68 25.85
C THR A 867 -93.49 55.08 25.36
N TYR A 868 -94.41 56.03 25.45
CA TYR A 868 -94.37 57.33 24.77
C TYR A 868 -94.47 58.50 25.74
N GLN A 869 -93.78 59.61 25.48
CA GLN A 869 -93.97 60.89 26.19
C GLN A 869 -93.61 62.10 25.31
N TRP A 870 -94.59 62.96 25.01
CA TRP A 870 -94.39 64.21 24.27
C TRP A 870 -93.87 65.35 25.15
N TYR A 871 -93.14 66.27 24.54
CA TYR A 871 -92.53 67.44 25.18
C TYR A 871 -92.86 68.72 24.38
N LEU A 872 -93.10 69.82 25.09
CA LEU A 872 -93.32 71.17 24.55
C LEU A 872 -92.33 72.13 25.22
N ASN A 873 -91.55 72.86 24.41
CA ASN A 873 -90.53 73.80 24.87
C ASN A 873 -89.61 73.18 25.96
N GLY A 874 -89.16 71.94 25.73
CA GLY A 874 -88.29 71.17 26.64
C GLY A 874 -88.97 70.54 27.85
N ASN A 875 -90.25 70.84 28.13
CA ASN A 875 -90.98 70.33 29.29
C ASN A 875 -91.91 69.17 28.89
N PRO A 876 -92.01 68.08 29.67
CA PRO A 876 -92.92 66.97 29.36
C PRO A 876 -94.38 67.41 29.48
N VAL A 877 -95.20 67.07 28.50
CA VAL A 877 -96.63 67.39 28.50
C VAL A 877 -97.39 66.31 29.26
N SER A 878 -97.96 66.68 30.41
CA SER A 878 -98.71 65.74 31.26
C SER A 878 -99.86 65.07 30.50
N GLY A 879 -99.96 63.74 30.62
CA GLY A 879 -100.97 62.92 29.93
C GLY A 879 -100.71 62.68 28.44
N ALA A 880 -99.72 63.32 27.81
CA ALA A 880 -99.38 63.09 26.41
C ALA A 880 -98.46 61.87 26.24
N THR A 881 -99.01 60.68 26.48
CA THR A 881 -98.28 59.39 26.48
C THR A 881 -98.81 58.42 25.42
N SER A 882 -99.18 58.94 24.25
CA SER A 882 -99.74 58.18 23.12
C SER A 882 -99.00 58.51 21.82
N GLU A 883 -99.24 57.73 20.77
CA GLU A 883 -98.58 57.91 19.45
C GLU A 883 -98.99 59.20 18.72
N THR A 884 -99.96 59.95 19.24
CA THR A 884 -100.39 61.25 18.72
C THR A 884 -100.60 62.25 19.85
N TRP A 885 -100.44 63.54 19.56
CA TRP A 885 -100.71 64.64 20.50
C TRP A 885 -101.10 65.91 19.75
N THR A 886 -102.09 66.65 20.26
CA THR A 886 -102.60 67.89 19.64
C THR A 886 -102.21 69.12 20.45
N PHE A 887 -101.60 70.09 19.78
CA PHE A 887 -101.20 71.38 20.33
C PHE A 887 -102.13 72.50 19.84
N THR A 888 -102.34 73.53 20.67
CA THR A 888 -103.11 74.73 20.33
C THR A 888 -102.47 75.93 21.04
N PRO A 889 -101.76 76.83 20.32
CA PRO A 889 -101.08 77.96 20.92
C PRO A 889 -102.05 79.11 21.22
N SER A 890 -102.01 79.61 22.46
CA SER A 890 -102.73 80.81 22.89
C SER A 890 -101.95 82.12 22.66
N THR A 891 -100.70 82.05 22.22
CA THR A 891 -99.82 83.20 21.97
C THR A 891 -99.03 83.03 20.66
N SER A 892 -98.65 84.16 20.05
CA SER A 892 -97.71 84.21 18.93
C SER A 892 -96.27 83.98 19.39
N GLY A 893 -95.45 83.31 18.58
CA GLY A 893 -94.08 82.96 18.94
C GLY A 893 -93.57 81.72 18.20
N ILE A 894 -92.49 81.13 18.70
CA ILE A 894 -91.96 79.85 18.21
C ILE A 894 -92.06 78.81 19.32
N PHE A 895 -92.66 77.67 19.00
CA PHE A 895 -92.77 76.51 19.90
C PHE A 895 -91.98 75.33 19.35
N TYR A 896 -91.49 74.50 20.26
CA TYR A 896 -90.61 73.37 19.96
C TYR A 896 -91.23 72.10 20.55
N VAL A 897 -91.47 71.09 19.71
CA VAL A 897 -92.15 69.84 20.09
C VAL A 897 -91.28 68.64 19.74
N TYR A 898 -91.11 67.70 20.66
CA TYR A 898 -90.47 66.41 20.38
C TYR A 898 -91.12 65.30 21.20
N LEU A 899 -90.80 64.05 20.84
CA LEU A 899 -91.28 62.85 21.49
C LEU A 899 -90.10 62.02 21.98
N LYS A 900 -90.20 61.44 23.18
CA LYS A 900 -89.33 60.35 23.64
C LYS A 900 -90.09 59.02 23.64
N VAL A 901 -89.39 57.96 23.26
CA VAL A 901 -89.89 56.58 23.25
C VAL A 901 -88.92 55.68 23.99
N THR A 902 -89.44 54.74 24.79
CA THR A 902 -88.65 53.71 25.48
C THR A 902 -89.18 52.31 25.16
N ASP A 903 -88.29 51.36 24.89
CA ASP A 903 -88.63 49.97 24.58
C ASP A 903 -88.65 49.04 25.81
N SER A 904 -89.07 47.78 25.61
CA SER A 904 -89.19 46.78 26.69
C SER A 904 -87.86 46.29 27.30
N LYS A 905 -86.72 46.75 26.79
CA LYS A 905 -85.39 46.53 27.35
C LYS A 905 -84.78 47.81 27.95
N GLY A 906 -85.53 48.92 27.96
CA GLY A 906 -85.09 50.20 28.49
C GLY A 906 -84.26 51.04 27.52
N ASN A 907 -84.14 50.65 26.25
CA ASN A 907 -83.50 51.49 25.25
C ASN A 907 -84.39 52.70 24.96
N THR A 908 -83.81 53.89 24.81
CA THR A 908 -84.55 55.13 24.58
C THR A 908 -84.18 55.79 23.26
N ALA A 909 -85.17 56.36 22.59
CA ALA A 909 -85.01 57.20 21.40
C ALA A 909 -85.75 58.53 21.60
N GLN A 910 -85.29 59.57 20.93
CA GLN A 910 -85.97 60.86 20.86
C GLN A 910 -86.13 61.25 19.39
N SER A 911 -87.26 61.86 19.04
CA SER A 911 -87.45 62.45 17.73
C SER A 911 -86.61 63.71 17.57
N ASP A 912 -86.40 64.12 16.32
CA ASP A 912 -86.07 65.51 16.02
C ASP A 912 -87.13 66.46 16.61
N THR A 913 -86.72 67.70 16.87
CA THR A 913 -87.59 68.72 17.45
C THR A 913 -88.31 69.51 16.36
N ALA A 914 -89.62 69.29 16.24
CA ALA A 914 -90.49 70.03 15.35
C ALA A 914 -90.60 71.51 15.77
N ARG A 915 -90.51 72.43 14.81
CA ARG A 915 -90.57 73.88 15.06
C ARG A 915 -91.87 74.48 14.53
N ILE A 916 -92.71 74.97 15.42
CA ILE A 916 -94.00 75.60 15.11
C ILE A 916 -93.85 77.11 15.19
N ILE A 917 -94.20 77.83 14.12
CA ILE A 917 -94.16 79.30 14.08
C ILE A 917 -95.60 79.80 14.13
N VAL A 918 -95.90 80.73 15.04
CA VAL A 918 -97.24 81.26 15.26
C VAL A 918 -97.22 82.76 14.92
N SER A 919 -97.71 83.12 13.72
CA SER A 919 -96.94 84.02 12.83
C SER A 919 -97.71 85.04 11.97
N THR A 920 -96.92 85.81 11.18
CA THR A 920 -97.26 86.48 9.91
C THR A 920 -96.34 85.97 8.76
N VAL A 921 -96.28 86.62 7.57
CA VAL A 921 -95.77 86.03 6.30
C VAL A 921 -94.84 86.97 5.48
N PRO A 922 -93.64 86.53 5.02
CA PRO A 922 -92.73 87.27 4.11
C PRO A 922 -92.41 86.56 2.76
N VAL A 923 -91.65 87.23 1.86
CA VAL A 923 -91.31 86.84 0.45
C VAL A 923 -89.91 87.41 0.08
N GLY A 924 -89.02 86.88 -0.78
CA GLY A 924 -88.94 85.64 -1.60
C GLY A 924 -88.80 85.90 -3.13
N GLY A 925 -87.99 85.21 -3.97
CA GLY A 925 -86.80 84.34 -3.81
C GLY A 925 -85.52 85.07 -4.29
N TYR A 926 -84.68 84.67 -5.26
CA TYR A 926 -84.46 83.51 -6.19
C TYR A 926 -82.95 83.58 -6.66
N SER A 927 -82.26 82.79 -7.53
CA SER A 927 -82.39 81.57 -8.39
C SER A 927 -80.95 81.04 -8.75
N ILE A 928 -80.73 79.85 -9.35
CA ILE A 928 -79.35 79.24 -9.50
C ILE A 928 -78.88 78.61 -10.88
N PRO A 929 -78.75 77.26 -11.13
CA PRO A 929 -77.52 76.67 -11.74
C PRO A 929 -77.65 75.72 -12.97
N ILE A 930 -76.53 75.30 -13.62
CA ILE A 930 -76.41 74.21 -14.67
C ILE A 930 -75.07 73.40 -14.56
N GLN A 931 -75.04 72.06 -14.81
CA GLN A 931 -74.03 71.01 -14.37
C GLN A 931 -73.87 69.76 -15.35
N LEU A 932 -73.10 68.62 -15.21
CA LEU A 932 -72.28 67.97 -14.12
C LEU A 932 -71.05 67.00 -14.45
N PRO A 933 -71.17 65.73 -14.97
CA PRO A 933 -70.46 64.48 -14.46
C PRO A 933 -69.35 63.83 -15.38
N THR A 934 -68.61 62.68 -15.23
CA THR A 934 -68.32 61.44 -14.36
C THR A 934 -67.00 60.73 -14.95
N THR A 935 -66.30 59.56 -14.72
CA THR A 935 -66.07 58.28 -13.88
C THR A 935 -64.75 57.57 -14.42
N THR A 936 -64.09 56.39 -14.13
CA THR A 936 -64.06 55.17 -13.22
C THR A 936 -62.64 54.43 -13.32
N LYS A 937 -62.30 53.36 -12.51
CA LYS A 937 -61.05 52.47 -12.50
C LYS A 937 -61.36 51.04 -11.89
N PRO A 938 -60.50 49.97 -11.65
CA PRO A 938 -59.01 49.67 -11.67
C PRO A 938 -58.58 48.45 -12.58
N VAL A 939 -57.44 47.67 -12.60
CA VAL A 939 -56.10 47.35 -11.92
C VAL A 939 -56.04 46.49 -10.61
N THR A 940 -55.08 45.59 -10.18
CA THR A 940 -53.70 44.99 -10.50
C THR A 940 -53.39 43.81 -9.47
N LEU A 941 -52.30 42.97 -9.30
CA LEU A 941 -51.02 42.42 -9.92
C LEU A 941 -50.30 41.39 -8.92
N HIS A 942 -49.26 40.55 -9.26
CA HIS A 942 -48.05 40.06 -8.43
C HIS A 942 -47.28 38.75 -8.93
N ILE A 943 -46.08 38.38 -8.38
CA ILE A 943 -45.03 37.38 -8.87
C ILE A 943 -44.16 36.67 -7.74
N ALA A 944 -43.54 35.47 -7.91
CA ALA A 944 -42.44 34.82 -7.06
C ALA A 944 -41.57 33.67 -7.74
N LEU A 945 -40.54 33.05 -7.06
CA LEU A 945 -39.40 32.21 -7.61
C LEU A 945 -39.21 30.74 -7.03
N LEU A 946 -38.41 29.84 -7.67
CA LEU A 946 -37.83 28.58 -7.06
C LEU A 946 -36.66 27.83 -7.81
N THR A 947 -35.68 27.24 -7.06
CA THR A 947 -34.78 26.01 -7.19
C THR A 947 -34.41 25.27 -8.53
N ILE A 948 -33.44 24.30 -8.63
CA ILE A 948 -32.07 23.99 -8.12
C ILE A 948 -31.59 22.56 -8.62
N LEU A 949 -30.27 22.35 -8.86
CA LEU A 949 -29.43 21.09 -8.95
C LEU A 949 -29.55 19.93 -10.01
N THR A 950 -28.35 19.56 -10.53
CA THR A 950 -27.76 18.21 -10.88
C THR A 950 -28.23 17.23 -11.98
N ALA A 951 -27.22 16.60 -12.63
CA ALA A 951 -27.05 15.14 -12.93
C ALA A 951 -26.91 14.64 -14.41
N LEU A 952 -25.65 14.43 -14.82
CA LEU A 952 -25.06 13.23 -15.48
C LEU A 952 -25.40 12.74 -16.93
N PHE A 953 -24.33 12.17 -17.53
CA PHE A 953 -24.21 11.24 -18.67
C PHE A 953 -24.69 11.56 -20.11
N VAL A 954 -23.73 12.06 -20.91
CA VAL A 954 -23.16 11.44 -22.13
C VAL A 954 -24.08 10.66 -23.09
N THR A 955 -24.10 11.07 -24.37
CA THR A 955 -24.30 10.16 -25.52
C THR A 955 -23.52 10.69 -26.73
N ILE A 956 -22.28 10.26 -26.94
CA ILE A 956 -21.85 9.28 -27.97
C ILE A 956 -21.95 9.77 -29.43
N LYS A 957 -20.77 10.10 -29.99
CA LYS A 957 -20.17 9.48 -31.19
C LYS A 957 -21.06 9.33 -32.45
N GLN A 958 -20.85 10.20 -33.46
CA GLN A 958 -20.42 9.81 -34.84
C GLN A 958 -20.61 10.93 -35.89
N LYS A 959 -19.50 11.35 -36.52
CA LYS A 959 -19.34 11.76 -37.94
C LYS A 959 -17.90 12.25 -38.13
N THR A 960 -17.15 11.95 -39.19
CA THR A 960 -17.21 10.91 -40.24
C THR A 960 -15.87 10.95 -41.01
N ARG A 961 -15.49 9.87 -41.72
CA ARG A 961 -14.87 9.83 -43.09
C ARG A 961 -13.96 11.01 -43.52
N ARG A 962 -12.80 10.84 -44.18
CA ARG A 962 -12.45 9.80 -45.18
C ARG A 962 -11.02 10.02 -45.68
N LYS A 963 -10.29 8.93 -45.96
CA LYS A 963 -9.74 8.53 -47.28
C LYS A 963 -8.80 7.33 -47.04
N HIS A 964 -8.57 6.37 -47.93
CA HIS A 964 -9.29 5.70 -49.02
C HIS A 964 -8.18 5.14 -49.93
N ARG A 965 -8.16 3.82 -50.12
CA ARG A 965 -7.53 3.12 -51.25
C ARG A 965 -5.98 3.15 -51.28
N GLN A 966 -5.32 2.16 -51.86
CA GLN A 966 -5.91 0.97 -52.53
C GLN A 966 -6.18 -0.19 -51.57
#